data_AF-A0AB34HQ54-F1
#
_entry.id   AF-A0AB34HQ54-F1
#
_cell.length_a   1.000
_cell.length_b   1.000
_cell.length_c   1.000
_cell.angle_alpha   90.00
_cell.angle_beta   90.00
_cell.angle_gamma   90.00
#
_symmetry.space_group_name_H-M   'P 1'
#
loop_
_entity.id
_entity.type
_entity.pdbx_description
1 polymer ?
#
loop_
_entity_poly.entity_id
_entity_poly.type
_entity_poly.pdbx_seq_one_letter_code
_entity_poly.pdbx_strand_id
1 'polypeptide(L)'
;MGTTASTAQQTVSASAPFEGLQNGGTMDGRHSLSVHSFQTTGLHNSKAKSIIPNKVAPVVITYNCKEEFQIHDELLKAHYTLGRLSDATPEHYLVQGRYFLVRDVAEKMDVLGTLQSCGAPNFRQVRGGLTVFGMGQPSLSGFRRVLQKLQKDGHRECVIFCVREEPVLFLRADEDFVPYTPRDKQSLHENLQGLGPGVQVERLELAIRKEIHDFAQLSENKYYVYHNTEDLRGEPHAVAVRGEDDVHVTKEVYKRPLFLRPTYRYHRLPLPEQGAPLEAQFDAFVSVLRETPSLLLLRDAHGPPPALLFSCQTGVGRTNLGMVLGTLILLHHSGTASRPEAAPTKSKPLPMEQLQVVQSFLHMVPQGRRMVEEVDRAITACAELHDLKEVVLENQRELEGSPPETPAQESGSQRGVRQRALWSLERYFYLVLFNYYLHEQYPLAFALSFSRWLCARPELYRLPVTLSSAGPVAPRDLITTGSLGTDDLVSPDALSTVREMGVANFRRVPRLPIYGTAQPSAKALGSILAYLTDNKRKLQQVVWVNLREEAVLECDGRTHSLRWPGPPTAPSQVENLETQLKAHLSMPPAGTQGPRTHRFQICLTTQEVFSQHRGACPGLTYHRIPMPDFCAPREEDFDRLLGTLQVALAKDPGTGFVFSCLSGQGRTTTAMVVAVLAFWHIRGFPEVGEEELVSVPDAKFTKGEFE
;
A
#
# COMPACT_ATOMS: atom_id res chain seq x y z
N MET A 1 -47.53 12.92 -36.07
CA MET A 1 -48.21 12.19 -37.17
C MET A 1 -47.48 10.86 -37.36
N GLY A 2 -48.16 9.75 -37.69
CA GLY A 2 -47.50 8.44 -37.96
C GLY A 2 -46.64 8.50 -39.24
N THR A 3 -45.87 7.51 -39.69
CA THR A 3 -45.95 6.02 -39.67
C THR A 3 -44.58 5.48 -40.18
N THR A 4 -44.13 4.22 -40.10
CA THR A 4 -44.57 2.92 -39.50
C THR A 4 -43.34 2.00 -39.34
N ALA A 5 -43.45 0.86 -38.64
CA ALA A 5 -42.42 -0.19 -38.66
C ALA A 5 -42.49 -1.06 -39.94
N SER A 6 -41.37 -1.65 -40.35
CA SER A 6 -41.37 -2.86 -41.18
C SER A 6 -40.16 -3.75 -40.86
N THR A 7 -40.45 -4.95 -40.36
CA THR A 7 -39.49 -6.04 -40.20
C THR A 7 -39.37 -6.85 -41.49
N ALA A 8 -38.14 -7.25 -41.86
CA ALA A 8 -37.89 -8.31 -42.82
C ALA A 8 -36.96 -9.34 -42.17
N GLN A 9 -37.24 -10.62 -42.39
CA GLN A 9 -36.66 -11.77 -41.69
C GLN A 9 -35.73 -12.59 -42.60
N GLN A 10 -34.90 -13.44 -41.96
CA GLN A 10 -34.24 -14.63 -42.54
C GLN A 10 -33.09 -14.36 -43.54
N THR A 11 -32.06 -15.21 -43.69
CA THR A 11 -31.79 -16.56 -43.11
C THR A 11 -30.29 -16.81 -42.93
N VAL A 12 -29.94 -17.77 -42.08
CA VAL A 12 -28.57 -18.30 -41.92
C VAL A 12 -28.21 -19.26 -43.06
N SER A 13 -26.94 -19.28 -43.47
CA SER A 13 -26.30 -20.48 -44.06
C SER A 13 -24.87 -20.61 -43.52
N ALA A 14 -24.36 -21.84 -43.44
CA ALA A 14 -23.14 -22.19 -42.72
C ALA A 14 -22.23 -23.12 -43.53
N SER A 15 -20.99 -23.32 -43.05
CA SER A 15 -19.97 -24.29 -43.50
C SER A 15 -19.30 -24.04 -44.87
N ALA A 16 -18.05 -24.45 -45.16
CA ALA A 16 -16.84 -24.66 -44.35
C ALA A 16 -15.58 -24.61 -45.30
N PRO A 17 -14.38 -25.23 -45.09
CA PRO A 17 -13.09 -24.57 -45.43
C PRO A 17 -12.22 -25.31 -46.48
N PHE A 18 -11.06 -24.74 -46.87
CA PHE A 18 -9.70 -25.34 -46.81
C PHE A 18 -8.63 -24.69 -47.74
N GLU A 19 -7.37 -24.97 -47.39
CA GLU A 19 -6.13 -25.01 -48.21
C GLU A 19 -5.45 -23.72 -48.72
N GLY A 20 -4.12 -23.82 -48.86
CA GLY A 20 -3.19 -22.72 -49.19
C GLY A 20 -1.93 -23.23 -49.90
N LEU A 21 -0.93 -22.38 -50.14
CA LEU A 21 0.32 -22.77 -50.83
C LEU A 21 1.51 -21.84 -50.54
N GLN A 22 2.73 -22.33 -50.81
CA GLN A 22 4.05 -21.73 -50.51
C GLN A 22 4.79 -21.16 -51.75
N ASN A 23 6.01 -20.64 -51.53
CA ASN A 23 7.06 -20.17 -52.47
C ASN A 23 6.98 -18.69 -52.92
N GLY A 24 8.09 -17.95 -53.17
CA GLY A 24 9.52 -18.22 -52.92
C GLY A 24 10.49 -17.42 -53.85
N GLY A 25 11.52 -16.75 -53.30
CA GLY A 25 12.68 -16.12 -54.01
C GLY A 25 12.47 -14.72 -54.63
N THR A 26 13.48 -13.94 -55.09
CA THR A 26 14.91 -13.70 -54.69
C THR A 26 15.55 -12.55 -55.54
N MET A 27 16.24 -11.60 -54.88
CA MET A 27 17.41 -10.77 -55.32
C MET A 27 17.41 -9.67 -56.44
N ASP A 28 18.11 -8.56 -56.09
CA ASP A 28 19.03 -7.64 -56.80
C ASP A 28 18.64 -6.62 -57.91
N GLY A 29 19.02 -5.34 -57.69
CA GLY A 29 19.91 -4.64 -58.64
C GLY A 29 19.69 -3.15 -59.07
N ARG A 30 20.44 -2.21 -58.45
CA ARG A 30 21.01 -0.92 -59.00
C ARG A 30 20.18 0.37 -59.25
N HIS A 31 20.59 1.41 -58.51
CA HIS A 31 20.70 2.87 -58.77
C HIS A 31 20.00 3.61 -59.93
N SER A 32 19.34 4.74 -59.59
CA SER A 32 19.50 6.05 -60.25
C SER A 32 19.06 7.22 -59.33
N LEU A 33 19.59 8.43 -59.54
CA LEU A 33 19.35 9.63 -58.73
C LEU A 33 18.13 10.42 -59.21
N SER A 34 17.30 10.95 -58.29
CA SER A 34 16.39 12.06 -58.57
C SER A 34 16.12 12.88 -57.30
N VAL A 35 16.02 14.20 -57.47
CA VAL A 35 15.80 15.18 -56.39
C VAL A 35 14.29 15.49 -56.28
N HIS A 36 13.83 15.84 -55.08
CA HIS A 36 12.46 16.25 -54.74
C HIS A 36 11.31 15.25 -54.97
N SER A 37 11.01 14.46 -53.93
CA SER A 37 9.61 14.12 -53.59
C SER A 37 9.48 13.80 -52.11
N PHE A 38 8.61 14.49 -51.38
CA PHE A 38 8.19 14.05 -50.05
C PHE A 38 7.42 12.74 -50.19
N GLN A 39 7.92 11.66 -49.59
CA GLN A 39 7.18 10.40 -49.47
C GLN A 39 6.91 10.09 -48.00
N THR A 40 5.64 10.05 -47.68
CA THR A 40 5.09 9.59 -46.40
C THR A 40 5.19 8.07 -46.27
N THR A 41 5.54 7.62 -45.06
CA THR A 41 5.22 6.32 -44.45
C THR A 41 5.62 5.02 -45.16
N GLY A 42 6.53 4.27 -44.52
CA GLY A 42 6.71 2.83 -44.69
C GLY A 42 6.20 2.02 -43.49
N LEU A 43 4.89 2.09 -43.19
CA LEU A 43 4.26 1.30 -42.12
C LEU A 43 3.61 0.03 -42.69
N HIS A 44 4.38 -1.07 -42.71
CA HIS A 44 3.86 -2.38 -43.08
C HIS A 44 3.01 -2.97 -41.95
N ASN A 45 1.69 -2.83 -42.05
CA ASN A 45 0.77 -3.95 -41.79
C ASN A 45 -0.63 -3.67 -42.34
N SER A 46 -1.05 -4.49 -43.30
CA SER A 46 -2.29 -4.35 -44.05
C SER A 46 -3.53 -4.73 -43.22
N LYS A 47 -4.37 -3.75 -42.84
CA LYS A 47 -5.76 -4.01 -42.39
C LYS A 47 -6.73 -2.81 -42.36
N ALA A 48 -6.40 -1.68 -42.99
CA ALA A 48 -7.28 -0.51 -43.09
C ALA A 48 -7.47 -0.05 -44.54
N LYS A 49 -8.70 0.29 -44.94
CA LYS A 49 -8.96 1.07 -46.16
C LYS A 49 -8.79 2.55 -45.82
N SER A 50 -7.75 3.18 -46.35
CA SER A 50 -7.62 4.64 -46.30
C SER A 50 -8.71 5.29 -47.15
N ILE A 51 -9.50 6.18 -46.53
CA ILE A 51 -10.39 7.12 -47.22
C ILE A 51 -10.09 8.48 -46.61
N ILE A 52 -9.68 9.45 -47.44
CA ILE A 52 -9.29 10.79 -47.01
C ILE A 52 -10.41 11.77 -47.39
N PRO A 53 -11.09 12.37 -46.40
CA PRO A 53 -11.70 13.67 -46.58
C PRO A 53 -11.21 14.68 -45.52
N ASN A 54 -10.68 15.78 -46.03
CA ASN A 54 -10.29 17.04 -45.37
C ASN A 54 -8.82 17.18 -44.93
N LYS A 55 -8.25 18.37 -45.18
CA LYS A 55 -6.81 18.70 -45.10
C LYS A 55 -6.31 19.04 -43.69
N VAL A 56 -7.11 18.82 -42.64
CA VAL A 56 -6.86 19.36 -41.29
C VAL A 56 -6.63 18.27 -40.23
N ALA A 57 -7.22 17.07 -40.39
CA ALA A 57 -6.94 15.92 -39.53
C ALA A 57 -7.29 14.60 -40.27
N PRO A 58 -6.37 13.62 -40.38
CA PRO A 58 -6.70 12.29 -40.89
C PRO A 58 -7.52 11.50 -39.86
N VAL A 59 -8.66 10.94 -40.28
CA VAL A 59 -9.49 10.05 -39.47
C VAL A 59 -9.21 8.60 -39.84
N VAL A 60 -8.99 7.73 -38.86
CA VAL A 60 -8.86 6.28 -39.06
C VAL A 60 -10.10 5.59 -38.51
N ILE A 61 -10.80 4.85 -39.36
CA ILE A 61 -12.01 4.09 -39.02
C ILE A 61 -11.66 2.60 -39.03
N THR A 62 -11.97 1.89 -37.94
CA THR A 62 -11.79 0.44 -37.85
C THR A 62 -12.90 -0.32 -38.58
N TYR A 63 -12.65 -1.59 -38.95
CA TYR A 63 -13.52 -2.37 -39.85
C TYR A 63 -14.98 -2.57 -39.34
N ASN A 64 -15.24 -2.32 -38.05
CA ASN A 64 -16.56 -2.46 -37.44
C ASN A 64 -17.39 -1.16 -37.44
N CYS A 65 -16.81 -0.02 -37.85
CA CYS A 65 -17.42 1.32 -37.79
C CYS A 65 -17.94 1.73 -36.40
N LYS A 66 -17.37 1.19 -35.31
CA LYS A 66 -17.75 1.51 -33.92
C LYS A 66 -16.75 2.40 -33.18
N GLU A 67 -15.55 2.55 -33.71
CA GLU A 67 -14.46 3.31 -33.10
C GLU A 67 -13.88 4.28 -34.13
N GLU A 68 -13.92 5.57 -33.80
CA GLU A 68 -13.26 6.64 -34.54
C GLU A 68 -12.01 7.10 -33.77
N PHE A 69 -10.89 7.20 -34.48
CA PHE A 69 -9.66 7.77 -33.92
C PHE A 69 -9.26 8.99 -34.73
N GLN A 70 -9.29 10.15 -34.07
CA GLN A 70 -8.90 11.44 -34.65
C GLN A 70 -7.45 11.72 -34.26
N ILE A 71 -6.51 11.49 -35.17
CA ILE A 71 -5.09 11.76 -34.93
C ILE A 71 -4.90 13.27 -34.93
N HIS A 72 -4.75 13.84 -33.74
CA HIS A 72 -4.29 15.19 -33.56
C HIS A 72 -2.77 15.16 -33.34
N ASP A 73 -1.99 15.73 -34.25
CA ASP A 73 -0.63 16.21 -33.94
C ASP A 73 -0.76 17.47 -33.06
N GLU A 74 -1.28 17.29 -31.84
CA GLU A 74 -1.64 18.36 -30.91
C GLU A 74 -0.41 18.86 -30.12
N LEU A 75 0.56 19.42 -30.85
CA LEU A 75 1.70 20.15 -30.28
C LEU A 75 1.30 21.42 -29.50
N LEU A 76 0.02 21.80 -29.49
CA LEU A 76 -0.48 23.12 -29.04
C LEU A 76 -1.80 23.08 -28.24
N LYS A 77 -2.03 22.05 -27.42
CA LYS A 77 -3.17 22.03 -26.45
C LYS A 77 -2.83 21.67 -25.01
N ALA A 78 -1.57 21.50 -24.66
CA ALA A 78 -1.19 21.25 -23.27
C ALA A 78 -1.12 22.55 -22.47
N HIS A 79 -1.75 22.58 -21.30
CA HIS A 79 -1.57 23.62 -20.28
C HIS A 79 -0.21 23.46 -19.60
N TYR A 80 0.88 23.66 -20.35
CA TYR A 80 2.24 23.52 -19.85
C TYR A 80 2.56 24.63 -18.83
N THR A 81 2.93 24.24 -17.62
CA THR A 81 3.29 25.19 -16.55
C THR A 81 4.76 25.58 -16.66
N LEU A 82 5.03 26.89 -16.68
CA LEU A 82 6.36 27.45 -16.49
C LEU A 82 6.63 27.72 -14.99
N GLY A 83 7.91 27.76 -14.60
CA GLY A 83 8.33 28.17 -13.27
C GLY A 83 9.78 28.63 -13.20
N ARG A 84 10.09 29.36 -12.13
CA ARG A 84 11.43 29.81 -11.73
C ARG A 84 11.59 29.68 -10.21
N LEU A 85 12.82 29.56 -9.71
CA LEU A 85 13.10 29.52 -8.26
C LEU A 85 13.17 30.91 -7.64
N SER A 86 13.66 31.88 -8.40
CA SER A 86 13.74 33.29 -8.01
C SER A 86 13.67 34.18 -9.25
N ASP A 87 13.50 35.49 -9.05
CA ASP A 87 13.51 36.48 -10.14
C ASP A 87 14.87 36.61 -10.86
N ALA A 88 15.94 36.05 -10.29
CA ALA A 88 17.26 35.98 -10.90
C ALA A 88 17.48 34.72 -11.76
N THR A 89 16.62 33.71 -11.65
CA THR A 89 16.69 32.48 -12.45
C THR A 89 15.75 32.55 -13.65
N PRO A 90 16.15 32.05 -14.85
CA PRO A 90 15.26 31.95 -16.00
C PRO A 90 14.04 31.11 -15.69
N GLU A 91 12.92 31.48 -16.31
CA GLU A 91 11.66 30.76 -16.25
C GLU A 91 11.62 29.67 -17.32
N HIS A 92 11.25 28.44 -16.94
CA HIS A 92 11.25 27.29 -17.84
C HIS A 92 10.19 26.24 -17.47
N TYR A 93 9.98 25.27 -18.37
CA TYR A 93 8.92 24.27 -18.24
C TYR A 93 9.12 23.31 -17.05
N LEU A 94 8.01 23.05 -16.35
CA LEU A 94 7.91 22.10 -15.24
C LEU A 94 7.31 20.77 -15.73
N VAL A 95 7.95 19.64 -15.42
CA VAL A 95 7.37 18.32 -15.71
C VAL A 95 6.19 18.05 -14.76
N GLN A 96 5.16 17.38 -15.29
CA GLN A 96 3.84 17.23 -14.65
C GLN A 96 3.24 18.57 -14.17
N GLY A 97 3.63 19.68 -14.80
CA GLY A 97 3.22 21.04 -14.43
C GLY A 97 3.69 21.53 -13.05
N ARG A 98 4.58 20.79 -12.36
CA ARG A 98 4.94 21.05 -10.95
C ARG A 98 6.43 20.91 -10.60
N TYR A 99 7.16 20.03 -11.29
CA TYR A 99 8.48 19.59 -10.81
C TYR A 99 9.64 20.09 -11.67
N PHE A 100 10.78 20.32 -11.00
CA PHE A 100 12.09 20.56 -11.61
C PHE A 100 12.92 19.27 -11.63
N LEU A 101 13.75 19.06 -12.65
CA LEU A 101 14.70 17.94 -12.71
C LEU A 101 16.00 18.30 -11.99
N VAL A 102 16.35 17.53 -10.96
CA VAL A 102 17.55 17.76 -10.12
C VAL A 102 18.48 16.56 -10.21
N ARG A 103 19.76 16.81 -10.47
CA ARG A 103 20.81 15.78 -10.57
C ARG A 103 20.98 15.03 -9.25
N ASP A 104 21.16 13.71 -9.30
CA ASP A 104 21.58 12.98 -8.11
C ASP A 104 23.08 13.22 -7.83
N VAL A 105 23.38 13.92 -6.74
CA VAL A 105 24.73 14.39 -6.37
C VAL A 105 25.58 13.26 -5.77
N ALA A 106 26.09 12.36 -6.61
CA ALA A 106 26.81 11.17 -6.17
C ALA A 106 28.02 11.46 -5.25
N GLU A 107 28.76 12.54 -5.48
CA GLU A 107 30.01 12.84 -4.75
C GLU A 107 29.80 13.20 -3.27
N LYS A 108 28.79 14.03 -2.95
CA LYS A 108 28.42 14.36 -1.56
C LYS A 108 27.81 13.17 -0.82
N MET A 109 27.25 12.19 -1.54
CA MET A 109 26.56 11.05 -0.97
C MET A 109 27.45 9.81 -0.74
N ASP A 110 28.65 9.76 -1.33
CA ASP A 110 29.55 8.58 -1.32
C ASP A 110 30.45 8.49 -0.08
N VAL A 111 29.86 8.14 1.06
CA VAL A 111 30.54 7.95 2.35
C VAL A 111 31.70 6.93 2.25
N LEU A 112 31.59 5.92 1.38
CA LEU A 112 32.62 4.89 1.20
C LEU A 112 33.69 5.21 0.14
N GLY A 113 33.58 6.31 -0.61
CA GLY A 113 34.55 6.66 -1.68
C GLY A 113 34.60 5.64 -2.83
N THR A 114 33.48 4.97 -3.11
CA THR A 114 33.38 3.84 -4.06
C THR A 114 32.98 4.24 -5.48
N LEU A 115 32.55 5.48 -5.70
CA LEU A 115 32.17 6.02 -7.01
C LEU A 115 33.33 5.96 -8.03
N GLN A 116 34.55 6.28 -7.58
CA GLN A 116 35.74 6.23 -8.43
C GLN A 116 36.20 4.79 -8.69
N SER A 117 36.22 3.94 -7.66
CA SER A 117 36.78 2.57 -7.75
C SER A 117 35.83 1.55 -8.37
N CYS A 118 34.53 1.65 -8.07
CA CYS A 118 33.50 0.69 -8.48
C CYS A 118 32.47 1.27 -9.47
N GLY A 119 32.37 2.60 -9.57
CA GLY A 119 31.43 3.27 -10.49
C GLY A 119 30.06 3.61 -9.89
N ALA A 120 29.80 3.27 -8.63
CA ALA A 120 28.58 3.65 -7.93
C ALA A 120 28.96 4.13 -6.51
N PRO A 121 28.25 5.13 -5.95
CA PRO A 121 28.49 5.57 -4.59
C PRO A 121 28.03 4.50 -3.60
N ASN A 122 28.66 4.42 -2.43
CA ASN A 122 28.35 3.47 -1.34
C ASN A 122 28.23 1.98 -1.77
N PHE A 123 28.96 1.55 -2.80
CA PHE A 123 29.00 0.16 -3.26
C PHE A 123 29.68 -0.75 -2.23
N ARG A 124 28.93 -1.69 -1.65
CA ARG A 124 29.41 -2.61 -0.60
C ARG A 124 28.76 -3.99 -0.68
N GLN A 125 29.43 -4.98 -0.10
CA GLN A 125 28.87 -6.31 0.16
C GLN A 125 28.45 -6.41 1.64
N VAL A 126 27.40 -7.18 1.93
CA VAL A 126 27.00 -7.48 3.32
C VAL A 126 28.12 -8.23 4.07
N ARG A 127 28.25 -7.97 5.37
CA ARG A 127 29.21 -8.67 6.23
C ARG A 127 28.80 -10.15 6.37
N GLY A 128 29.79 -11.03 6.55
CA GLY A 128 29.56 -12.48 6.65
C GLY A 128 29.62 -13.24 5.31
N GLY A 129 29.97 -12.58 4.20
CA GLY A 129 30.33 -13.24 2.94
C GLY A 129 29.15 -13.71 2.07
N LEU A 130 27.90 -13.40 2.45
CA LEU A 130 26.73 -13.65 1.62
C LEU A 130 26.78 -12.76 0.36
N THR A 131 26.20 -13.22 -0.75
CA THR A 131 26.23 -12.53 -2.05
C THR A 131 25.20 -11.40 -2.16
N VAL A 132 25.07 -10.58 -1.12
CA VAL A 132 24.18 -9.41 -1.08
C VAL A 132 25.00 -8.13 -1.15
N PHE A 133 24.61 -7.22 -2.03
CA PHE A 133 25.31 -5.98 -2.33
C PHE A 133 24.35 -4.79 -2.27
N GLY A 134 24.86 -3.63 -1.91
CA GLY A 134 24.14 -2.35 -1.93
C GLY A 134 24.95 -1.27 -2.61
N MET A 135 24.29 -0.33 -3.28
CA MET A 135 24.88 0.88 -3.85
C MET A 135 23.88 2.06 -3.90
N GLY A 136 24.37 3.28 -4.03
CA GLY A 136 23.56 4.42 -4.46
C GLY A 136 23.47 4.51 -5.98
N GLN A 137 22.88 5.59 -6.49
CA GLN A 137 22.53 5.72 -7.91
C GLN A 137 23.79 5.92 -8.78
N PRO A 138 24.14 4.98 -9.68
CA PRO A 138 25.21 5.20 -10.65
C PRO A 138 24.71 5.95 -11.90
N SER A 139 25.65 6.48 -12.69
CA SER A 139 25.46 6.78 -14.11
C SER A 139 25.45 5.49 -14.95
N LEU A 140 25.17 5.57 -16.25
CA LEU A 140 25.24 4.41 -17.15
C LEU A 140 26.66 3.83 -17.23
N SER A 141 27.71 4.65 -17.35
CA SER A 141 29.10 4.18 -17.32
C SER A 141 29.48 3.60 -15.95
N GLY A 142 28.97 4.22 -14.87
CA GLY A 142 29.14 3.75 -13.50
C GLY A 142 28.56 2.35 -13.29
N PHE A 143 27.32 2.14 -13.74
CA PHE A 143 26.66 0.84 -13.64
C PHE A 143 27.39 -0.24 -14.45
N ARG A 144 27.92 0.10 -15.64
CA ARG A 144 28.78 -0.82 -16.41
C ARG A 144 30.04 -1.24 -15.62
N ARG A 145 30.66 -0.34 -14.84
CA ARG A 145 31.81 -0.68 -13.97
C ARG A 145 31.39 -1.62 -12.82
N VAL A 146 30.25 -1.39 -12.17
CA VAL A 146 29.70 -2.30 -11.14
C VAL A 146 29.47 -3.70 -11.72
N LEU A 147 28.87 -3.79 -12.91
CA LEU A 147 28.64 -5.06 -13.60
C LEU A 147 29.93 -5.79 -13.99
N GLN A 148 31.00 -5.05 -14.34
CA GLN A 148 32.33 -5.62 -14.58
C GLN A 148 32.98 -6.10 -13.27
N LYS A 149 32.81 -5.37 -12.16
CA LYS A 149 33.32 -5.77 -10.83
C LYS A 149 32.70 -7.09 -10.37
N LEU A 150 31.36 -7.17 -10.36
CA LEU A 150 30.64 -8.40 -9.97
C LEU A 150 31.03 -9.61 -10.83
N GLN A 151 31.23 -9.41 -12.13
CA GLN A 151 31.70 -10.46 -13.04
C GLN A 151 33.14 -10.89 -12.73
N LYS A 152 34.04 -9.94 -12.45
CA LYS A 152 35.44 -10.22 -12.08
C LYS A 152 35.55 -10.96 -10.74
N ASP A 153 34.64 -10.67 -9.82
CA ASP A 153 34.52 -11.34 -8.52
C ASP A 153 33.87 -12.75 -8.62
N GLY A 154 33.44 -13.16 -9.82
CA GLY A 154 32.97 -14.51 -10.11
C GLY A 154 31.45 -14.71 -10.07
N HIS A 155 30.66 -13.65 -9.88
CA HIS A 155 29.20 -13.75 -9.83
C HIS A 155 28.62 -14.01 -11.23
N ARG A 156 28.09 -15.22 -11.43
CA ARG A 156 27.56 -15.68 -12.74
C ARG A 156 26.11 -15.28 -12.98
N GLU A 157 25.31 -15.17 -11.93
CA GLU A 157 23.91 -14.75 -11.96
C GLU A 157 23.75 -13.56 -10.99
N CYS A 158 22.99 -12.54 -11.39
CA CYS A 158 22.75 -11.36 -10.58
C CYS A 158 21.29 -10.90 -10.70
N VAL A 159 20.66 -10.59 -9.57
CA VAL A 159 19.33 -9.97 -9.52
C VAL A 159 19.50 -8.56 -8.97
N ILE A 160 19.22 -7.57 -9.81
CA ILE A 160 19.44 -6.15 -9.52
C ILE A 160 18.08 -5.49 -9.24
N PHE A 161 17.93 -4.97 -8.03
CA PHE A 161 16.76 -4.25 -7.57
C PHE A 161 17.05 -2.74 -7.54
N CYS A 162 16.30 -1.95 -8.31
CA CYS A 162 16.16 -0.52 -8.03
C CYS A 162 15.01 -0.34 -7.03
N VAL A 163 15.33 0.13 -5.83
CA VAL A 163 14.38 0.26 -4.72
C VAL A 163 13.81 1.68 -4.55
N ARG A 164 13.87 2.50 -5.60
CA ARG A 164 13.40 3.89 -5.61
C ARG A 164 11.91 3.99 -5.91
N GLU A 165 11.17 4.73 -5.08
CA GLU A 165 9.75 5.03 -5.28
C GLU A 165 9.53 6.15 -6.29
N GLU A 166 10.43 7.12 -6.29
CA GLU A 166 10.46 8.32 -7.14
C GLU A 166 10.97 8.00 -8.57
N PRO A 167 10.42 8.64 -9.61
CA PRO A 167 10.89 8.47 -10.99
C PRO A 167 12.32 8.97 -11.16
N VAL A 168 13.13 8.26 -11.97
CA VAL A 168 14.49 8.66 -12.32
C VAL A 168 14.64 8.70 -13.84
N LEU A 169 15.16 9.82 -14.32
CA LEU A 169 15.43 10.08 -15.73
C LEU A 169 16.94 10.23 -15.89
N PHE A 170 17.47 9.77 -17.01
CA PHE A 170 18.89 9.84 -17.31
C PHE A 170 19.11 10.69 -18.54
N LEU A 171 19.69 11.87 -18.36
CA LEU A 171 19.96 12.78 -19.46
C LEU A 171 21.41 12.62 -19.90
N ARG A 172 21.67 12.75 -21.21
CA ARG A 172 23.02 12.69 -21.76
C ARG A 172 23.86 13.86 -21.24
N ALA A 173 25.04 13.55 -20.71
CA ALA A 173 26.07 14.51 -20.33
C ALA A 173 27.40 13.95 -20.85
N ASP A 174 28.00 14.68 -21.79
CA ASP A 174 29.14 14.22 -22.59
C ASP A 174 28.89 12.81 -23.19
N GLU A 175 29.76 11.85 -22.90
CA GLU A 175 29.69 10.45 -23.37
C GLU A 175 28.95 9.50 -22.39
N ASP A 176 28.28 10.03 -21.36
CA ASP A 176 27.56 9.25 -20.35
C ASP A 176 26.10 9.70 -20.18
N PHE A 177 25.34 8.93 -19.42
CA PHE A 177 23.96 9.22 -19.05
C PHE A 177 23.88 9.35 -17.52
N VAL A 178 23.55 10.56 -17.07
CA VAL A 178 23.60 10.96 -15.65
C VAL A 178 22.19 10.98 -15.06
N PRO A 179 21.98 10.46 -13.85
CA PRO A 179 20.66 10.43 -13.19
C PRO A 179 20.18 11.81 -12.72
N TYR A 180 18.91 12.08 -12.98
CA TYR A 180 18.14 13.22 -12.50
C TYR A 180 16.79 12.73 -11.94
N THR A 181 16.38 13.34 -10.84
CA THR A 181 15.16 13.03 -10.10
C THR A 181 14.26 14.27 -10.09
N PRO A 182 12.97 14.19 -10.45
CA PRO A 182 12.03 15.30 -10.29
C PRO A 182 11.87 15.71 -8.81
N ARG A 183 11.79 17.02 -8.55
CA ARG A 183 11.63 17.61 -7.21
C ARG A 183 10.56 18.69 -7.23
N ASP A 184 9.91 18.91 -6.08
CA ASP A 184 8.92 19.98 -5.97
C ASP A 184 9.59 21.36 -6.09
N LYS A 185 8.98 22.28 -6.83
CA LYS A 185 9.45 23.67 -6.92
C LYS A 185 9.54 24.38 -5.56
N GLN A 186 8.80 23.90 -4.56
CA GLN A 186 8.83 24.39 -3.17
C GLN A 186 9.87 23.65 -2.30
N SER A 187 10.29 22.44 -2.68
CA SER A 187 11.24 21.60 -1.94
C SER A 187 12.13 20.80 -2.90
N LEU A 188 13.28 21.39 -3.25
CA LEU A 188 14.27 20.74 -4.13
C LEU A 188 15.05 19.62 -3.45
N HIS A 189 15.09 19.60 -2.12
CA HIS A 189 15.96 18.72 -1.33
C HIS A 189 15.32 17.37 -1.00
N GLU A 190 13.98 17.28 -0.98
CA GLU A 190 13.25 16.06 -0.64
C GLU A 190 12.90 15.24 -1.89
N ASN A 191 12.85 13.90 -1.76
CA ASN A 191 12.39 13.05 -2.87
C ASN A 191 10.87 13.16 -3.01
N LEU A 192 10.33 12.86 -4.20
CA LEU A 192 8.88 12.65 -4.31
C LEU A 192 8.49 11.40 -3.53
N GLN A 193 7.73 11.58 -2.45
CA GLN A 193 7.24 10.52 -1.59
C GLN A 193 5.76 10.25 -1.86
N GLY A 194 5.33 9.00 -1.77
CA GLY A 194 3.91 8.65 -1.72
C GLY A 194 3.12 9.09 -2.96
N LEU A 195 3.58 8.72 -4.16
CA LEU A 195 3.00 9.08 -5.47
C LEU A 195 1.50 8.72 -5.70
N GLY A 196 0.84 8.09 -4.74
CA GLY A 196 -0.56 7.71 -4.77
C GLY A 196 -0.79 6.24 -5.16
N PRO A 197 -1.89 5.63 -4.69
CA PRO A 197 -2.21 4.23 -5.01
C PRO A 197 -2.45 4.05 -6.51
N GLY A 198 -1.84 3.01 -7.09
CA GLY A 198 -2.01 2.66 -8.50
C GLY A 198 -1.08 3.35 -9.50
N VAL A 199 -0.26 4.33 -9.07
CA VAL A 199 0.74 4.96 -9.94
C VAL A 199 1.91 4.01 -10.18
N GLN A 200 2.13 3.63 -11.45
CA GLN A 200 3.32 2.88 -11.87
C GLN A 200 4.44 3.85 -12.22
N VAL A 201 5.51 3.86 -11.42
CA VAL A 201 6.63 4.82 -11.57
C VAL A 201 7.29 4.73 -12.95
N GLU A 202 7.39 3.56 -13.57
CA GLU A 202 7.96 3.43 -14.92
C GLU A 202 7.08 4.04 -16.01
N ARG A 203 5.75 4.13 -15.81
CA ARG A 203 4.85 4.85 -16.72
C ARG A 203 4.99 6.37 -16.53
N LEU A 204 5.22 6.81 -15.30
CA LEU A 204 5.52 8.21 -14.98
C LEU A 204 6.88 8.64 -15.57
N GLU A 205 7.92 7.79 -15.49
CA GLU A 205 9.21 8.03 -16.15
C GLU A 205 9.04 8.22 -17.68
N LEU A 206 8.25 7.37 -18.34
CA LEU A 206 7.97 7.51 -19.78
C LEU A 206 7.17 8.79 -20.12
N ALA A 207 6.19 9.17 -19.28
CA ALA A 207 5.45 10.41 -19.45
C ALA A 207 6.35 11.64 -19.30
N ILE A 208 7.18 11.68 -18.25
CA ILE A 208 8.14 12.76 -17.99
C ILE A 208 9.19 12.84 -19.11
N ARG A 209 9.66 11.70 -19.66
CA ARG A 209 10.55 11.71 -20.83
C ARG A 209 9.90 12.41 -22.02
N LYS A 210 8.64 12.09 -22.31
CA LYS A 210 7.90 12.74 -23.40
C LYS A 210 7.77 14.24 -23.16
N GLU A 211 7.38 14.66 -21.95
CA GLU A 211 7.31 16.08 -21.59
C GLU A 211 8.65 16.80 -21.77
N ILE A 212 9.78 16.24 -21.30
CA ILE A 212 11.11 16.83 -21.48
C ILE A 212 11.44 17.02 -22.96
N HIS A 213 11.10 16.06 -23.82
CA HIS A 213 11.28 16.16 -25.26
C HIS A 213 10.40 17.25 -25.89
N ASP A 214 9.10 17.28 -25.57
CA ASP A 214 8.16 18.28 -26.08
C ASP A 214 8.59 19.70 -25.63
N PHE A 215 9.02 19.87 -24.37
CA PHE A 215 9.57 21.12 -23.85
C PHE A 215 10.87 21.56 -24.53
N ALA A 216 11.75 20.62 -24.86
CA ALA A 216 12.99 20.91 -25.56
C ALA A 216 12.71 21.38 -26.99
N GLN A 217 11.76 20.77 -27.71
CA GLN A 217 11.34 21.24 -29.03
C GLN A 217 10.80 22.68 -28.99
N LEU A 218 10.07 23.03 -27.94
CA LEU A 218 9.57 24.40 -27.69
C LEU A 218 10.66 25.40 -27.24
N SER A 219 11.88 24.94 -26.96
CA SER A 219 12.97 25.72 -26.34
C SER A 219 14.31 25.54 -27.05
N GLU A 220 14.33 25.55 -28.39
CA GLU A 220 15.54 25.44 -29.21
C GLU A 220 16.39 24.15 -28.97
N ASN A 221 15.73 23.03 -28.66
CA ASN A 221 16.35 21.77 -28.24
C ASN A 221 17.13 21.86 -26.92
N LYS A 222 16.73 22.76 -26.01
CA LYS A 222 17.31 22.91 -24.66
C LYS A 222 16.26 22.58 -23.60
N TYR A 223 16.66 21.85 -22.58
CA TYR A 223 15.89 21.68 -21.35
C TYR A 223 16.72 22.16 -20.16
N TYR A 224 16.06 22.59 -19.07
CA TYR A 224 16.74 23.16 -17.90
C TYR A 224 16.70 22.20 -16.71
N VAL A 225 17.86 21.97 -16.11
CA VAL A 225 18.06 21.06 -14.97
C VAL A 225 18.91 21.72 -13.88
N TYR A 226 18.78 21.23 -12.65
CA TYR A 226 19.56 21.72 -11.51
C TYR A 226 20.63 20.71 -11.11
N HIS A 227 21.85 21.16 -10.80
CA HIS A 227 22.96 20.32 -10.34
C HIS A 227 23.22 20.45 -8.84
N ASN A 228 22.87 21.59 -8.24
CA ASN A 228 23.05 21.87 -6.82
C ASN A 228 21.77 22.50 -6.22
N THR A 229 21.31 21.96 -5.09
CA THR A 229 20.13 22.43 -4.35
C THR A 229 20.46 23.35 -3.17
N GLU A 230 21.74 23.44 -2.79
CA GLU A 230 22.20 24.24 -1.64
C GLU A 230 22.77 25.60 -2.07
N ASP A 231 23.46 25.64 -3.21
CA ASP A 231 24.01 26.87 -3.80
C ASP A 231 23.53 27.00 -5.24
N LEU A 232 22.60 27.92 -5.46
CA LEU A 232 21.94 28.17 -6.75
C LEU A 232 22.76 29.07 -7.70
N ARG A 233 24.01 29.42 -7.35
CA ARG A 233 24.87 30.26 -8.21
C ARG A 233 25.24 29.50 -9.49
N GLY A 234 24.75 30.01 -10.62
CA GLY A 234 24.94 29.40 -11.95
C GLY A 234 23.84 28.42 -12.35
N GLU A 235 22.80 28.25 -11.53
CA GLU A 235 21.63 27.42 -11.85
C GLU A 235 20.50 28.22 -12.56
N PRO A 236 19.63 27.58 -13.34
CA PRO A 236 19.69 26.20 -13.82
C PRO A 236 20.64 26.03 -15.02
N HIS A 237 21.13 24.80 -15.20
CA HIS A 237 21.94 24.41 -16.34
C HIS A 237 21.07 24.03 -17.54
N ALA A 238 21.40 24.56 -18.73
CA ALA A 238 20.77 24.14 -19.99
C ALA A 238 21.45 22.89 -20.55
N VAL A 239 20.68 21.83 -20.79
CA VAL A 239 21.11 20.57 -21.43
C VAL A 239 20.47 20.42 -22.81
N ALA A 240 21.22 19.92 -23.78
CA ALA A 240 20.72 19.72 -25.14
C ALA A 240 19.92 18.41 -25.25
N VAL A 241 18.68 18.49 -25.72
CA VAL A 241 17.79 17.34 -25.97
C VAL A 241 17.24 17.48 -27.38
N ARG A 242 17.73 16.66 -28.31
CA ARG A 242 17.43 16.68 -29.75
C ARG A 242 16.47 15.56 -30.18
N GLY A 243 16.30 14.54 -29.35
CA GLY A 243 15.41 13.40 -29.59
C GLY A 243 15.35 12.44 -28.40
N GLU A 244 14.55 11.38 -28.51
CA GLU A 244 14.37 10.41 -27.42
C GLU A 244 15.66 9.72 -26.96
N ASP A 245 16.67 9.57 -27.83
CA ASP A 245 17.95 8.96 -27.48
C ASP A 245 18.80 9.80 -26.49
N ASP A 246 18.46 11.07 -26.26
CA ASP A 246 19.17 11.95 -25.32
C ASP A 246 18.65 11.82 -23.87
N VAL A 247 17.50 11.16 -23.67
CA VAL A 247 16.84 10.98 -22.37
C VAL A 247 16.40 9.52 -22.20
N HIS A 248 16.97 8.80 -21.25
CA HIS A 248 16.64 7.39 -20.98
C HIS A 248 15.89 7.23 -19.65
N VAL A 249 14.97 6.27 -19.57
CA VAL A 249 14.31 5.89 -18.30
C VAL A 249 15.11 4.84 -17.55
N THR A 250 14.86 4.66 -16.24
CA THR A 250 15.60 3.70 -15.39
C THR A 250 15.66 2.30 -15.98
N LYS A 251 14.53 1.82 -16.53
CA LYS A 251 14.43 0.49 -17.14
C LYS A 251 15.36 0.31 -18.34
N GLU A 252 15.61 1.36 -19.13
CA GLU A 252 16.48 1.33 -20.31
C GLU A 252 17.94 1.32 -19.89
N VAL A 253 18.34 2.22 -18.98
CA VAL A 253 19.71 2.31 -18.45
C VAL A 253 20.14 1.02 -17.76
N TYR A 254 19.26 0.40 -16.98
CA TYR A 254 19.59 -0.84 -16.30
C TYR A 254 19.48 -2.07 -17.20
N LYS A 255 18.50 -2.19 -18.11
CA LYS A 255 18.39 -3.40 -18.96
C LYS A 255 19.37 -3.43 -20.14
N ARG A 256 19.75 -2.29 -20.72
CA ARG A 256 20.60 -2.23 -21.93
C ARG A 256 21.98 -2.88 -21.72
N PRO A 257 22.71 -2.68 -20.59
CA PRO A 257 23.95 -3.40 -20.29
C PRO A 257 23.77 -4.90 -20.00
N LEU A 258 22.56 -5.33 -19.64
CA LEU A 258 22.26 -6.74 -19.32
C LEU A 258 21.83 -7.56 -20.54
N PHE A 259 21.59 -6.92 -21.69
CA PHE A 259 21.25 -7.63 -22.93
C PHE A 259 22.30 -8.69 -23.33
N LEU A 260 23.57 -8.43 -23.05
CA LEU A 260 24.69 -9.37 -23.28
C LEU A 260 24.93 -10.34 -22.10
N ARG A 261 24.04 -10.37 -21.10
CA ARG A 261 24.19 -11.07 -19.82
C ARG A 261 22.84 -11.71 -19.43
N PRO A 262 22.40 -12.80 -20.08
CA PRO A 262 21.05 -13.37 -19.87
C PRO A 262 20.78 -13.87 -18.44
N THR A 263 21.82 -14.12 -17.65
CA THR A 263 21.76 -14.46 -16.22
C THR A 263 21.67 -13.24 -15.29
N TYR A 264 21.64 -12.02 -15.82
CA TYR A 264 21.50 -10.80 -15.03
C TYR A 264 20.10 -10.22 -15.25
N ARG A 265 19.32 -10.09 -14.17
CA ARG A 265 17.94 -9.59 -14.22
C ARG A 265 17.84 -8.23 -13.51
N TYR A 266 17.01 -7.34 -14.04
CA TYR A 266 16.68 -6.05 -13.43
C TYR A 266 15.19 -5.98 -13.09
N HIS A 267 14.91 -5.60 -11.84
CA HIS A 267 13.57 -5.39 -11.31
C HIS A 267 13.47 -4.02 -10.62
N ARG A 268 12.34 -3.35 -10.80
CA ARG A 268 11.96 -2.16 -10.04
C ARG A 268 11.10 -2.64 -8.86
N LEU A 269 11.49 -2.26 -7.65
CA LEU A 269 10.82 -2.63 -6.41
C LEU A 269 10.72 -1.38 -5.53
N PRO A 270 9.81 -0.44 -5.83
CA PRO A 270 9.76 0.84 -5.14
C PRO A 270 9.55 0.61 -3.63
N LEU A 271 10.56 0.89 -2.80
CA LEU A 271 10.46 0.83 -1.34
C LEU A 271 10.34 2.25 -0.78
N PRO A 272 9.53 2.46 0.27
CA PRO A 272 9.27 3.79 0.78
C PRO A 272 10.47 4.32 1.55
N GLU A 273 10.71 5.63 1.45
CA GLU A 273 11.78 6.32 2.18
C GLU A 273 11.52 6.35 3.69
N GLN A 274 10.24 6.53 4.07
CA GLN A 274 9.75 6.54 5.44
C GLN A 274 8.74 5.40 5.69
N GLY A 275 8.69 4.87 6.91
CA GLY A 275 7.79 3.76 7.27
C GLY A 275 8.23 2.37 6.78
N ALA A 276 7.38 1.36 7.02
CA ALA A 276 7.58 0.00 6.54
C ALA A 276 7.19 -0.16 5.06
N PRO A 277 7.74 -1.17 4.34
CA PRO A 277 7.19 -1.56 3.05
C PRO A 277 5.75 -2.05 3.19
N LEU A 278 4.91 -1.69 2.21
CA LEU A 278 3.55 -2.20 2.06
C LEU A 278 3.58 -3.69 1.70
N GLU A 279 2.54 -4.43 2.06
CA GLU A 279 2.41 -5.86 1.72
C GLU A 279 2.56 -6.14 0.22
N ALA A 280 2.05 -5.25 -0.64
CA ALA A 280 2.20 -5.35 -2.09
C ALA A 280 3.68 -5.26 -2.56
N GLN A 281 4.55 -4.58 -1.81
CA GLN A 281 5.99 -4.52 -2.09
C GLN A 281 6.68 -5.82 -1.63
N PHE A 282 6.28 -6.40 -0.50
CA PHE A 282 6.73 -7.74 -0.10
C PHE A 282 6.28 -8.81 -1.11
N ASP A 283 5.03 -8.76 -1.58
CA ASP A 283 4.51 -9.65 -2.61
C ASP A 283 5.27 -9.50 -3.94
N ALA A 284 5.56 -8.27 -4.37
CA ALA A 284 6.35 -8.01 -5.57
C ALA A 284 7.78 -8.57 -5.44
N PHE A 285 8.42 -8.40 -4.27
CA PHE A 285 9.73 -9.00 -3.99
C PHE A 285 9.67 -10.53 -4.07
N VAL A 286 8.67 -11.14 -3.42
CA VAL A 286 8.44 -12.59 -3.44
C VAL A 286 8.19 -13.13 -4.86
N SER A 287 7.48 -12.39 -5.73
CA SER A 287 7.30 -12.79 -7.14
C SER A 287 8.64 -12.94 -7.85
N VAL A 288 9.56 -11.98 -7.67
CA VAL A 288 10.91 -12.06 -8.25
C VAL A 288 11.71 -13.26 -7.72
N LEU A 289 11.54 -13.62 -6.45
CA LEU A 289 12.15 -14.82 -5.87
C LEU A 289 11.56 -16.10 -6.48
N ARG A 290 10.24 -16.18 -6.64
CA ARG A 290 9.55 -17.30 -7.31
C ARG A 290 9.96 -17.45 -8.77
N GLU A 291 10.22 -16.34 -9.45
CA GLU A 291 10.70 -16.27 -10.83
C GLU A 291 12.22 -16.57 -10.98
N THR A 292 12.93 -16.77 -9.87
CA THR A 292 14.39 -17.03 -9.84
C THR A 292 14.68 -18.41 -9.23
N PRO A 293 14.75 -19.49 -10.04
CA PRO A 293 14.85 -20.86 -9.52
C PRO A 293 16.07 -21.12 -8.62
N SER A 294 17.18 -20.41 -8.84
CA SER A 294 18.41 -20.49 -8.03
C SER A 294 18.27 -19.90 -6.62
N LEU A 295 17.18 -19.19 -6.32
CA LEU A 295 16.82 -18.72 -4.98
C LEU A 295 15.80 -19.62 -4.28
N LEU A 296 15.40 -20.75 -4.87
CA LEU A 296 14.45 -21.71 -4.30
C LEU A 296 15.16 -23.01 -3.89
N LEU A 297 14.63 -23.72 -2.88
CA LEU A 297 15.13 -25.03 -2.43
C LEU A 297 14.71 -26.18 -3.37
N LEU A 298 14.76 -25.95 -4.69
CA LEU A 298 14.48 -26.99 -5.69
C LEU A 298 15.69 -27.92 -5.81
N ARG A 299 15.42 -29.23 -5.87
CA ARG A 299 16.35 -30.30 -5.47
C ARG A 299 17.65 -30.43 -6.29
N ASP A 300 17.74 -29.74 -7.43
CA ASP A 300 18.80 -29.89 -8.43
C ASP A 300 19.57 -28.57 -8.73
N ALA A 301 19.47 -27.55 -7.87
CA ALA A 301 20.14 -26.27 -8.04
C ALA A 301 21.67 -26.37 -7.81
N HIS A 302 22.40 -26.96 -8.77
CA HIS A 302 23.86 -27.10 -8.74
C HIS A 302 24.60 -25.78 -9.04
N GLY A 303 24.58 -24.83 -8.12
CA GLY A 303 25.35 -23.59 -8.21
C GLY A 303 25.31 -22.74 -6.93
N PRO A 304 26.22 -21.75 -6.79
CA PRO A 304 26.09 -20.73 -5.76
C PRO A 304 24.83 -19.87 -6.02
N PRO A 305 24.20 -19.30 -4.98
CA PRO A 305 23.07 -18.39 -5.16
C PRO A 305 23.46 -17.16 -6.00
N PRO A 306 22.50 -16.52 -6.70
CA PRO A 306 22.75 -15.30 -7.44
C PRO A 306 23.19 -14.16 -6.51
N ALA A 307 23.93 -13.21 -7.05
CA ALA A 307 24.24 -11.98 -6.34
C ALA A 307 23.02 -11.04 -6.34
N LEU A 308 22.58 -10.60 -5.16
CA LEU A 308 21.45 -9.68 -5.00
C LEU A 308 21.98 -8.25 -4.83
N LEU A 309 21.79 -7.38 -5.83
CA LEU A 309 22.26 -5.99 -5.80
C LEU A 309 21.09 -5.02 -5.60
N PHE A 310 21.08 -4.28 -4.50
CA PHE A 310 20.07 -3.28 -4.19
C PHE A 310 20.59 -1.86 -4.45
N SER A 311 19.76 -1.00 -5.05
CA SER A 311 20.14 0.38 -5.36
C SER A 311 19.02 1.39 -5.08
N CYS A 312 19.36 2.46 -4.35
CA CYS A 312 18.51 3.63 -4.13
C CYS A 312 19.27 4.91 -4.53
N GLN A 313 18.78 6.09 -4.17
CA GLN A 313 19.48 7.35 -4.46
C GLN A 313 20.88 7.42 -3.81
N THR A 314 20.95 7.36 -2.47
CA THR A 314 22.20 7.49 -1.69
C THR A 314 22.97 6.18 -1.54
N GLY A 315 22.29 5.04 -1.56
CA GLY A 315 22.86 3.74 -1.16
C GLY A 315 22.80 3.46 0.34
N VAL A 316 22.17 4.34 1.12
CA VAL A 316 22.01 4.24 2.58
C VAL A 316 20.65 3.62 2.91
N GLY A 317 19.68 4.35 3.47
CA GLY A 317 18.47 3.80 4.11
C GLY A 317 17.71 2.71 3.34
N ARG A 318 17.09 3.05 2.20
CA ARG A 318 16.29 2.11 1.38
C ARG A 318 17.12 0.94 0.82
N THR A 319 18.36 1.19 0.43
CA THR A 319 19.29 0.14 0.00
C THR A 319 19.59 -0.82 1.13
N ASN A 320 19.79 -0.31 2.35
CA ASN A 320 20.05 -1.13 3.53
C ASN A 320 18.86 -2.04 3.88
N LEU A 321 17.64 -1.51 3.79
CA LEU A 321 16.42 -2.31 3.93
C LEU A 321 16.36 -3.43 2.89
N GLY A 322 16.64 -3.14 1.62
CA GLY A 322 16.76 -4.14 0.56
C GLY A 322 17.83 -5.19 0.85
N MET A 323 19.02 -4.77 1.31
CA MET A 323 20.09 -5.69 1.71
C MET A 323 19.67 -6.60 2.86
N VAL A 324 18.91 -6.12 3.86
CA VAL A 324 18.39 -6.97 4.94
C VAL A 324 17.41 -8.01 4.38
N LEU A 325 16.49 -7.62 3.49
CA LEU A 325 15.58 -8.56 2.82
C LEU A 325 16.36 -9.64 2.05
N GLY A 326 17.33 -9.26 1.22
CA GLY A 326 18.18 -10.20 0.49
C GLY A 326 19.02 -11.10 1.41
N THR A 327 19.48 -10.56 2.54
CA THR A 327 20.25 -11.31 3.55
C THR A 327 19.38 -12.39 4.19
N LEU A 328 18.15 -12.07 4.59
CA LEU A 328 17.20 -13.05 5.12
C LEU A 328 16.95 -14.18 4.11
N ILE A 329 16.73 -13.87 2.82
CA ILE A 329 16.58 -14.89 1.77
C ILE A 329 17.81 -15.82 1.69
N LEU A 330 19.03 -15.28 1.71
CA LEU A 330 20.23 -16.11 1.62
C LEU A 330 20.54 -16.90 2.91
N LEU A 331 20.09 -16.42 4.09
CA LEU A 331 20.15 -17.19 5.34
C LEU A 331 19.22 -18.42 5.31
N HIS A 332 18.02 -18.26 4.73
CA HIS A 332 17.08 -19.38 4.48
C HIS A 332 17.61 -20.32 3.39
N HIS A 333 18.11 -19.80 2.27
CA HIS A 333 18.69 -20.58 1.18
C HIS A 333 19.87 -21.46 1.63
N SER A 334 20.78 -20.89 2.43
CA SER A 334 21.97 -21.60 2.94
C SER A 334 21.68 -22.60 4.06
N GLY A 335 20.42 -22.72 4.50
CA GLY A 335 20.04 -23.51 5.67
C GLY A 335 20.65 -23.00 6.99
N THR A 336 21.27 -21.82 7.01
CA THR A 336 21.82 -21.26 8.25
C THR A 336 20.71 -20.82 9.20
N ALA A 337 19.59 -20.34 8.66
CA ALA A 337 18.36 -20.11 9.41
C ALA A 337 17.72 -21.40 9.97
N SER A 338 18.09 -22.62 9.52
CA SER A 338 17.47 -23.87 9.98
C SER A 338 18.24 -24.60 11.10
N ARG A 339 19.52 -24.30 11.30
CA ARG A 339 20.35 -24.96 12.35
C ARG A 339 19.80 -24.72 13.76
N PRO A 340 19.62 -25.76 14.59
CA PRO A 340 19.39 -25.58 16.02
C PRO A 340 20.65 -24.97 16.65
N GLU A 341 20.53 -23.80 17.26
CA GLU A 341 21.55 -23.31 18.17
C GLU A 341 21.53 -24.13 19.48
N ALA A 342 22.68 -24.22 20.13
CA ALA A 342 22.78 -24.86 21.44
C ALA A 342 21.89 -24.12 22.46
N ALA A 343 21.39 -24.85 23.45
CA ALA A 343 20.44 -24.33 24.43
C ALA A 343 20.88 -22.96 24.98
N PRO A 344 19.98 -21.96 25.05
CA PRO A 344 20.36 -20.59 25.37
C PRO A 344 20.99 -20.53 26.77
N THR A 345 22.26 -20.18 26.82
CA THR A 345 22.85 -19.61 28.04
C THR A 345 22.02 -18.38 28.41
N LYS A 346 21.76 -18.18 29.71
CA LYS A 346 20.91 -17.09 30.22
C LYS A 346 21.52 -15.71 29.92
N SER A 347 21.34 -15.23 28.69
CA SER A 347 21.69 -13.89 28.25
C SER A 347 20.66 -12.88 28.73
N LYS A 348 21.06 -11.60 28.81
CA LYS A 348 20.12 -10.50 29.01
C LYS A 348 19.22 -10.40 27.76
N PRO A 349 17.92 -10.05 27.90
CA PRO A 349 17.05 -9.79 26.75
C PRO A 349 17.68 -8.76 25.81
N LEU A 350 17.67 -9.02 24.51
CA LEU A 350 18.15 -8.06 23.52
C LEU A 350 17.35 -6.75 23.60
N PRO A 351 17.93 -5.57 23.29
CA PRO A 351 17.22 -4.30 23.37
C PRO A 351 15.90 -4.29 22.59
N MET A 352 15.89 -4.89 21.39
CA MET A 352 14.71 -4.96 20.53
C MET A 352 13.61 -5.86 21.11
N GLU A 353 13.93 -6.84 21.96
CA GLU A 353 12.91 -7.64 22.64
C GLU A 353 12.11 -6.82 23.65
N GLN A 354 12.66 -5.74 24.20
CA GLN A 354 11.99 -4.94 25.23
C GLN A 354 10.82 -4.13 24.66
N LEU A 355 10.78 -3.96 23.33
CA LEU A 355 9.72 -3.28 22.60
C LEU A 355 8.41 -4.09 22.69
N GLN A 356 7.33 -3.43 23.09
CA GLN A 356 6.03 -4.07 23.34
C GLN A 356 5.52 -4.93 22.17
N VAL A 357 5.60 -4.42 20.93
CA VAL A 357 5.13 -5.15 19.75
C VAL A 357 5.91 -6.47 19.54
N VAL A 358 7.20 -6.46 19.88
CA VAL A 358 8.06 -7.64 19.83
C VAL A 358 7.69 -8.60 20.96
N GLN A 359 7.49 -8.12 22.20
CA GLN A 359 6.97 -8.96 23.28
C GLN A 359 5.64 -9.63 22.89
N SER A 360 4.67 -8.88 22.36
CA SER A 360 3.38 -9.43 21.93
C SER A 360 3.53 -10.53 20.88
N PHE A 361 4.44 -10.36 19.92
CA PHE A 361 4.82 -11.39 18.95
C PHE A 361 5.47 -12.61 19.61
N LEU A 362 6.41 -12.42 20.55
CA LEU A 362 7.11 -13.51 21.26
C LEU A 362 6.17 -14.38 22.11
N HIS A 363 5.10 -13.81 22.66
CA HIS A 363 4.08 -14.57 23.40
C HIS A 363 3.14 -15.38 22.49
N MET A 364 3.03 -14.98 21.22
CA MET A 364 2.06 -15.51 20.25
C MET A 364 2.68 -16.54 19.31
N VAL A 365 3.96 -16.37 18.93
CA VAL A 365 4.62 -17.17 17.89
C VAL A 365 5.61 -18.17 18.50
N PRO A 366 5.41 -19.49 18.31
CA PRO A 366 6.38 -20.51 18.69
C PRO A 366 7.73 -20.25 18.02
N GLN A 367 8.82 -20.32 18.79
CA GLN A 367 10.17 -19.95 18.35
C GLN A 367 10.32 -18.48 17.88
N GLY A 368 9.38 -17.57 18.16
CA GLY A 368 9.46 -16.17 17.71
C GLY A 368 10.77 -15.45 18.09
N ARG A 369 11.39 -15.84 19.22
CA ARG A 369 12.71 -15.37 19.66
C ARG A 369 13.80 -15.58 18.60
N ARG A 370 13.87 -16.76 18.02
CA ARG A 370 14.80 -17.13 16.95
C ARG A 370 14.60 -16.23 15.72
N MET A 371 13.35 -15.98 15.35
CA MET A 371 13.00 -15.16 14.19
C MET A 371 13.43 -13.70 14.37
N VAL A 372 13.31 -13.18 15.60
CA VAL A 372 13.83 -11.88 16.03
C VAL A 372 15.37 -11.87 15.98
N GLU A 373 16.04 -12.86 16.57
CA GLU A 373 17.51 -12.99 16.59
C GLU A 373 18.13 -13.11 15.18
N GLU A 374 17.44 -13.76 14.23
CA GLU A 374 17.84 -13.82 12.83
C GLU A 374 17.70 -12.47 12.11
N VAL A 375 16.62 -11.72 12.34
CA VAL A 375 16.46 -10.34 11.83
C VAL A 375 17.51 -9.41 12.43
N ASP A 376 17.76 -9.52 13.73
CA ASP A 376 18.78 -8.75 14.43
C ASP A 376 20.19 -9.00 13.87
N ARG A 377 20.50 -10.25 13.52
CA ARG A 377 21.74 -10.64 12.83
C ARG A 377 21.81 -10.09 11.40
N ALA A 378 20.73 -10.20 10.63
CA ALA A 378 20.67 -9.67 9.26
C ALA A 378 20.84 -8.15 9.20
N ILE A 379 20.23 -7.40 10.13
CA ILE A 379 20.43 -5.95 10.26
C ILE A 379 21.89 -5.65 10.63
N THR A 380 22.45 -6.31 11.65
CA THR A 380 23.84 -6.11 12.09
C THR A 380 24.85 -6.39 10.96
N ALA A 381 24.57 -7.37 10.10
CA ALA A 381 25.40 -7.68 8.94
C ALA A 381 25.37 -6.58 7.85
N CYS A 382 24.27 -5.83 7.76
CA CYS A 382 24.09 -4.71 6.83
C CYS A 382 24.51 -3.35 7.40
N ALA A 383 24.67 -3.23 8.72
CA ALA A 383 24.73 -1.98 9.50
C ALA A 383 25.91 -1.01 9.20
N GLU A 384 26.72 -1.24 8.17
CA GLU A 384 27.93 -0.46 7.87
C GLU A 384 27.68 1.04 7.61
N LEU A 385 26.57 1.39 6.97
CA LEU A 385 26.18 2.78 6.70
C LEU A 385 24.91 3.23 7.44
N HIS A 386 24.15 2.29 8.00
CA HIS A 386 22.85 2.54 8.61
C HIS A 386 22.43 1.34 9.45
N ASP A 387 22.34 1.47 10.77
CA ASP A 387 21.75 0.43 11.62
C ASP A 387 20.27 0.73 11.87
N LEU A 388 19.39 -0.14 11.37
CA LEU A 388 17.94 0.02 11.55
C LEU A 388 17.52 -0.14 13.02
N LYS A 389 18.29 -0.85 13.86
CA LYS A 389 17.98 -1.04 15.29
C LYS A 389 18.34 0.19 16.10
N GLU A 390 19.52 0.76 15.89
CA GLU A 390 19.91 2.00 16.59
C GLU A 390 18.93 3.13 16.24
N VAL A 391 18.50 3.25 14.97
CA VAL A 391 17.47 4.22 14.58
C VAL A 391 16.14 4.01 15.33
N VAL A 392 15.72 2.76 15.59
CA VAL A 392 14.52 2.50 16.42
C VAL A 392 14.79 2.95 17.86
N LEU A 393 15.91 2.53 18.45
CA LEU A 393 16.25 2.82 19.85
C LEU A 393 16.44 4.33 20.11
N GLU A 394 17.04 5.06 19.18
CA GLU A 394 17.20 6.51 19.23
C GLU A 394 15.84 7.23 19.16
N ASN A 395 15.00 6.91 18.17
CA ASN A 395 13.67 7.53 18.07
C ASN A 395 12.76 7.20 19.27
N GLN A 396 12.89 6.01 19.88
CA GLN A 396 12.16 5.66 21.10
C GLN A 396 12.66 6.49 22.29
N ARG A 397 13.98 6.68 22.46
CA ARG A 397 14.54 7.55 23.51
C ARG A 397 14.14 9.02 23.33
N GLU A 398 14.08 9.53 22.09
CA GLU A 398 13.56 10.89 21.81
C GLU A 398 12.08 11.03 22.22
N LEU A 399 11.28 10.00 21.96
CA LEU A 399 9.86 9.97 22.31
C LEU A 399 9.65 9.89 23.83
N GLU A 400 10.40 9.03 24.53
CA GLU A 400 10.35 8.89 26.00
C GLU A 400 10.88 10.14 26.74
N GLY A 401 11.81 10.87 26.15
CA GLY A 401 12.34 12.12 26.71
C GLY A 401 11.43 13.34 26.57
N SER A 402 10.32 13.22 25.85
CA SER A 402 9.36 14.31 25.62
C SER A 402 8.28 14.35 26.71
N PRO A 403 7.90 15.53 27.23
CA PRO A 403 6.89 15.62 28.29
C PRO A 403 5.49 15.19 27.80
N PRO A 404 4.69 14.50 28.63
CA PRO A 404 3.36 14.03 28.25
C PRO A 404 2.35 15.19 28.19
N GLU A 405 2.17 15.77 27.01
CA GLU A 405 1.12 16.75 26.72
C GLU A 405 -0.19 16.07 26.27
N THR A 406 -1.33 16.76 26.45
CA THR A 406 -2.63 16.22 26.01
C THR A 406 -2.77 16.33 24.48
N PRO A 407 -3.57 15.47 23.81
CA PRO A 407 -3.72 15.48 22.34
C PRO A 407 -4.16 16.81 21.72
N ALA A 408 -4.78 17.71 22.51
CA ALA A 408 -5.18 19.05 22.09
C ALA A 408 -4.01 20.07 22.07
N GLN A 409 -2.84 19.67 22.54
CA GLN A 409 -1.69 20.54 22.78
C GLN A 409 -0.39 20.00 22.15
N GLU A 410 -0.43 18.85 21.45
CA GLU A 410 0.70 18.30 20.69
C GLU A 410 1.29 19.35 19.71
N SER A 411 2.51 19.79 19.99
CA SER A 411 3.28 20.62 19.06
C SER A 411 3.66 19.84 17.79
N GLY A 412 3.81 20.55 16.67
CA GLY A 412 4.17 19.94 15.38
C GLY A 412 5.50 19.17 15.41
N SER A 413 6.44 19.58 16.27
CA SER A 413 7.71 18.88 16.50
C SER A 413 7.52 17.54 17.22
N GLN A 414 6.72 17.48 18.28
CA GLN A 414 6.40 16.21 18.97
C GLN A 414 5.67 15.23 18.04
N ARG A 415 4.72 15.72 17.24
CA ARG A 415 4.06 14.89 16.21
C ARG A 415 5.07 14.29 15.23
N GLY A 416 6.07 15.08 14.81
CA GLY A 416 7.17 14.61 13.97
C GLY A 416 8.03 13.52 14.63
N VAL A 417 8.44 13.72 15.89
CA VAL A 417 9.20 12.71 16.68
C VAL A 417 8.41 11.41 16.79
N ARG A 418 7.15 11.50 17.22
CA ARG A 418 6.22 10.36 17.34
C ARG A 418 6.07 9.60 16.02
N GLN A 419 5.93 10.31 14.90
CA GLN A 419 5.78 9.69 13.59
C GLN A 419 7.06 8.94 13.16
N ARG A 420 8.26 9.48 13.41
CA ARG A 420 9.54 8.79 13.14
C ARG A 420 9.72 7.54 14.00
N ALA A 421 9.37 7.62 15.29
CA ALA A 421 9.42 6.48 16.21
C ALA A 421 8.49 5.34 15.77
N LEU A 422 7.27 5.68 15.34
CA LEU A 422 6.33 4.71 14.78
C LEU A 422 6.85 4.09 13.47
N TRP A 423 7.29 4.90 12.50
CA TRP A 423 7.79 4.42 11.21
C TRP A 423 9.02 3.52 11.31
N SER A 424 9.96 3.84 12.20
CA SER A 424 11.16 3.00 12.42
C SER A 424 10.79 1.68 13.08
N LEU A 425 9.94 1.71 14.12
CA LEU A 425 9.46 0.52 14.83
C LEU A 425 8.62 -0.40 13.93
N GLU A 426 7.72 0.18 13.14
CA GLU A 426 6.92 -0.53 12.14
C GLU A 426 7.82 -1.23 11.11
N ARG A 427 8.79 -0.50 10.54
CA ARG A 427 9.76 -1.06 9.57
C ARG A 427 10.53 -2.24 10.15
N TYR A 428 11.01 -2.14 11.38
CA TYR A 428 11.66 -3.26 12.06
C TYR A 428 10.69 -4.44 12.28
N PHE A 429 9.47 -4.17 12.75
CA PHE A 429 8.51 -5.23 13.04
C PHE A 429 8.03 -5.98 11.78
N TYR A 430 7.86 -5.28 10.65
CA TYR A 430 7.57 -5.94 9.36
C TYR A 430 8.72 -6.84 8.89
N LEU A 431 9.99 -6.57 9.26
CA LEU A 431 11.09 -7.51 8.99
C LEU A 431 10.97 -8.79 9.84
N VAL A 432 10.48 -8.68 11.09
CA VAL A 432 10.18 -9.85 11.94
C VAL A 432 9.02 -10.67 11.37
N LEU A 433 7.93 -10.01 10.96
CA LEU A 433 6.80 -10.67 10.28
C LEU A 433 7.25 -11.33 8.96
N PHE A 434 8.08 -10.65 8.17
CA PHE A 434 8.60 -11.20 6.92
C PHE A 434 9.51 -12.40 7.18
N ASN A 435 10.40 -12.38 8.19
CA ASN A 435 11.22 -13.55 8.50
C ASN A 435 10.36 -14.74 9.00
N TYR A 436 9.28 -14.49 9.75
CA TYR A 436 8.33 -15.56 10.10
C TYR A 436 7.64 -16.13 8.85
N TYR A 437 7.18 -15.27 7.94
CA TYR A 437 6.68 -15.68 6.63
C TYR A 437 7.70 -16.54 5.86
N LEU A 438 9.00 -16.19 5.88
CA LEU A 438 10.05 -17.01 5.27
C LEU A 438 10.15 -18.41 5.88
N HIS A 439 10.15 -18.54 7.22
CA HIS A 439 10.19 -19.85 7.88
C HIS A 439 9.07 -20.80 7.43
N GLU A 440 7.86 -20.28 7.21
CA GLU A 440 6.72 -21.10 6.78
C GLU A 440 6.62 -21.26 5.25
N GLN A 441 6.92 -20.22 4.47
CA GLN A 441 6.63 -20.18 3.03
C GLN A 441 7.85 -20.42 2.14
N TYR A 442 9.08 -20.18 2.60
CA TYR A 442 10.30 -20.48 1.83
C TYR A 442 10.44 -21.98 1.50
N PRO A 443 10.21 -22.93 2.44
CA PRO A 443 10.20 -24.36 2.13
C PRO A 443 9.08 -24.79 1.17
N LEU A 444 8.01 -23.99 1.08
CA LEU A 444 6.84 -24.21 0.21
C LEU A 444 6.95 -23.46 -1.13
N ALA A 445 8.16 -22.98 -1.49
CA ALA A 445 8.41 -22.17 -2.69
C ALA A 445 7.45 -20.96 -2.83
N PHE A 446 7.12 -20.34 -1.69
CA PHE A 446 6.22 -19.20 -1.57
C PHE A 446 4.80 -19.46 -2.08
N ALA A 447 4.21 -20.61 -1.74
CA ALA A 447 2.86 -21.01 -2.13
C ALA A 447 1.81 -19.90 -1.88
N LEU A 448 1.87 -19.23 -0.72
CA LEU A 448 1.12 -18.01 -0.43
C LEU A 448 2.01 -16.77 -0.59
N SER A 449 1.42 -15.67 -1.06
CA SER A 449 2.04 -14.34 -1.00
C SER A 449 2.07 -13.82 0.45
N PHE A 450 2.88 -12.80 0.73
CA PHE A 450 3.02 -12.24 2.08
C PHE A 450 1.70 -11.62 2.55
N SER A 451 1.02 -10.85 1.69
CA SER A 451 -0.31 -10.27 2.01
C SER A 451 -1.32 -11.35 2.41
N ARG A 452 -1.50 -12.38 1.57
CA ARG A 452 -2.44 -13.48 1.82
C ARG A 452 -2.09 -14.29 3.07
N TRP A 453 -0.80 -14.46 3.35
CA TRP A 453 -0.32 -15.13 4.55
C TRP A 453 -0.59 -14.32 5.83
N LEU A 454 -0.40 -12.99 5.78
CA LEU A 454 -0.63 -12.10 6.92
C LEU A 454 -2.13 -11.89 7.16
N CYS A 455 -2.94 -11.71 6.11
CA CYS A 455 -4.40 -11.68 6.20
C CYS A 455 -5.01 -12.94 6.82
N ALA A 456 -4.35 -14.10 6.66
CA ALA A 456 -4.77 -15.36 7.28
C ALA A 456 -4.36 -15.49 8.77
N ARG A 457 -3.67 -14.48 9.33
CA ARG A 457 -3.25 -14.40 10.74
C ARG A 457 -3.69 -13.06 11.35
N PRO A 458 -5.01 -12.88 11.61
CA PRO A 458 -5.57 -11.63 12.14
C PRO A 458 -4.85 -11.08 13.37
N GLU A 459 -4.43 -11.98 14.25
CA GLU A 459 -3.69 -11.70 15.47
C GLU A 459 -2.31 -11.06 15.22
N LEU A 460 -1.62 -11.42 14.13
CA LEU A 460 -0.37 -10.78 13.71
C LEU A 460 -0.61 -9.48 12.94
N TYR A 461 -1.61 -9.47 12.05
CA TYR A 461 -1.99 -8.29 11.26
C TYR A 461 -2.32 -7.09 12.16
N ARG A 462 -2.83 -7.32 13.37
CA ARG A 462 -3.13 -6.27 14.35
C ARG A 462 -1.93 -5.76 15.14
N LEU A 463 -0.84 -6.50 15.26
CA LEU A 463 0.31 -6.06 16.06
C LEU A 463 0.88 -4.69 15.60
N PRO A 464 1.05 -4.42 14.28
CA PRO A 464 1.38 -3.08 13.78
C PRO A 464 0.29 -2.04 14.10
N VAL A 465 -0.99 -2.39 14.03
CA VAL A 465 -2.12 -1.48 14.34
C VAL A 465 -2.21 -1.18 15.85
N THR A 466 -1.66 -2.05 16.69
CA THR A 466 -1.52 -1.83 18.15
C THR A 466 -0.23 -1.10 18.54
N LEU A 467 0.52 -0.52 17.60
CA LEU A 467 1.65 0.39 17.87
C LEU A 467 1.14 1.72 18.47
N SER A 468 0.72 1.66 19.74
CA SER A 468 0.23 2.78 20.53
C SER A 468 0.84 2.70 21.94
N SER A 469 1.06 3.85 22.57
CA SER A 469 2.12 4.07 23.59
C SER A 469 1.92 3.43 24.98
N ALA A 470 1.05 2.44 25.14
CA ALA A 470 0.76 1.80 26.42
C ALA A 470 1.35 0.39 26.44
N GLY A 471 2.50 0.23 27.14
CA GLY A 471 3.41 -0.92 27.15
C GLY A 471 2.84 -2.32 27.47
N PRO A 472 3.69 -3.33 27.73
CA PRO A 472 3.23 -4.69 27.95
C PRO A 472 2.38 -4.79 29.21
N VAL A 473 1.16 -5.29 29.06
CA VAL A 473 0.25 -5.55 30.17
C VAL A 473 -0.42 -6.91 29.93
N ALA A 474 -0.15 -7.90 30.80
CA ALA A 474 -0.77 -9.23 30.75
C ALA A 474 -2.29 -9.14 31.03
N PRO A 475 -3.12 -10.18 30.76
CA PRO A 475 -4.57 -10.04 30.89
C PRO A 475 -5.02 -9.80 32.34
N ARG A 476 -4.30 -10.36 33.31
CA ARG A 476 -4.49 -10.01 34.73
C ARG A 476 -4.07 -8.58 35.03
N ASP A 477 -3.00 -8.11 34.39
CA ASP A 477 -2.48 -6.76 34.59
C ASP A 477 -3.33 -5.70 33.85
N LEU A 478 -4.03 -6.04 32.77
CA LEU A 478 -4.94 -5.13 32.05
C LEU A 478 -6.20 -4.89 32.88
N ILE A 479 -6.65 -5.95 33.54
CA ILE A 479 -7.66 -5.89 34.58
C ILE A 479 -7.14 -5.04 35.75
N THR A 480 -5.99 -5.37 36.39
CA THR A 480 -5.51 -4.64 37.59
C THR A 480 -4.92 -3.23 37.35
N THR A 481 -4.53 -2.87 36.13
CA THR A 481 -4.09 -1.50 35.77
C THR A 481 -5.24 -0.63 35.25
N GLY A 482 -6.39 -1.21 34.90
CA GLY A 482 -7.56 -0.48 34.43
C GLY A 482 -7.34 0.34 33.15
N SER A 483 -6.40 -0.07 32.29
CA SER A 483 -5.95 0.68 31.11
C SER A 483 -6.93 0.58 29.92
N LEU A 484 -8.15 1.08 30.12
CA LEU A 484 -9.14 1.24 29.07
C LEU A 484 -8.84 2.44 28.17
N GLY A 485 -8.48 2.16 26.92
CA GLY A 485 -8.49 3.18 25.88
C GLY A 485 -9.93 3.65 25.63
N THR A 486 -10.15 4.96 25.68
CA THR A 486 -11.34 5.56 25.06
C THR A 486 -11.40 5.14 23.59
N ASP A 487 -12.60 4.88 23.07
CA ASP A 487 -12.80 4.80 21.62
C ASP A 487 -12.67 6.20 21.02
N ASP A 488 -11.44 6.70 20.92
CA ASP A 488 -11.13 7.86 20.09
C ASP A 488 -11.42 7.49 18.64
N LEU A 489 -12.56 7.97 18.16
CA LEU A 489 -13.02 7.87 16.78
C LEU A 489 -12.15 8.76 15.87
N VAL A 490 -10.88 8.40 15.72
CA VAL A 490 -9.97 8.90 14.67
C VAL A 490 -10.46 8.46 13.28
N SER A 491 -11.36 7.47 13.23
CA SER A 491 -12.15 7.18 12.04
C SER A 491 -13.02 8.40 11.68
N PRO A 492 -12.86 9.00 10.48
CA PRO A 492 -13.77 10.04 10.04
C PRO A 492 -15.21 9.52 10.04
N ASP A 493 -16.13 10.34 10.54
CA ASP A 493 -17.56 10.18 10.32
C ASP A 493 -17.86 10.57 8.86
N ALA A 494 -17.52 9.67 7.95
CA ALA A 494 -17.55 9.88 6.50
C ALA A 494 -18.96 10.21 5.99
N LEU A 495 -20.01 9.86 6.76
CA LEU A 495 -21.40 10.17 6.47
C LEU A 495 -21.97 11.33 7.31
N SER A 496 -21.16 11.93 8.20
CA SER A 496 -21.55 13.06 9.07
C SER A 496 -22.79 12.81 9.96
N THR A 497 -23.08 11.54 10.28
CA THR A 497 -24.30 11.15 11.00
C THR A 497 -24.23 11.39 12.52
N VAL A 498 -23.07 11.74 13.10
CA VAL A 498 -22.94 12.03 14.54
C VAL A 498 -23.89 13.14 14.98
N ARG A 499 -24.15 14.13 14.13
CA ARG A 499 -25.06 15.25 14.45
C ARG A 499 -26.53 14.86 14.49
N GLU A 500 -26.96 13.93 13.64
CA GLU A 500 -28.37 13.51 13.54
C GLU A 500 -28.67 12.34 14.50
N MET A 501 -27.80 11.32 14.50
CA MET A 501 -28.05 10.04 15.17
C MET A 501 -27.25 9.85 16.45
N GLY A 502 -26.34 10.78 16.79
CA GLY A 502 -25.43 10.65 17.93
C GLY A 502 -24.31 9.62 17.74
N VAL A 503 -24.15 9.08 16.52
CA VAL A 503 -23.19 8.02 16.18
C VAL A 503 -22.66 8.19 14.75
N ALA A 504 -21.42 7.76 14.51
CA ALA A 504 -20.78 7.87 13.20
C ALA A 504 -21.24 6.78 12.21
N ASN A 505 -21.20 7.13 10.92
CA ASN A 505 -21.43 6.22 9.79
C ASN A 505 -22.76 5.44 9.82
N PHE A 506 -23.82 5.99 10.44
CA PHE A 506 -25.17 5.40 10.42
C PHE A 506 -25.76 5.41 9.00
N ARG A 507 -26.20 4.26 8.49
CA ARG A 507 -26.73 4.12 7.13
C ARG A 507 -27.69 2.94 7.00
N ARG A 508 -28.43 2.93 5.89
CA ARG A 508 -29.37 1.87 5.49
C ARG A 508 -29.05 1.39 4.08
N VAL A 509 -29.19 0.09 3.82
CA VAL A 509 -29.21 -0.45 2.45
C VAL A 509 -30.50 -0.02 1.74
N PRO A 510 -30.46 0.52 0.51
CA PRO A 510 -31.65 0.87 -0.25
C PRO A 510 -32.67 -0.27 -0.30
N ARG A 511 -33.95 0.06 -0.08
CA ARG A 511 -35.12 -0.84 -0.14
C ARG A 511 -35.14 -2.02 0.85
N LEU A 512 -34.03 -2.38 1.50
CA LEU A 512 -33.93 -3.47 2.48
C LEU A 512 -33.95 -2.94 3.93
N PRO A 513 -34.40 -3.72 4.93
CA PRO A 513 -34.41 -3.33 6.34
C PRO A 513 -33.05 -3.63 7.02
N ILE A 514 -31.95 -3.33 6.32
CA ILE A 514 -30.57 -3.61 6.76
C ILE A 514 -29.86 -2.29 7.00
N TYR A 515 -29.23 -2.15 8.17
CA TYR A 515 -28.62 -0.93 8.67
C TYR A 515 -27.20 -1.20 9.19
N GLY A 516 -26.36 -0.18 9.18
CA GLY A 516 -25.00 -0.25 9.72
C GLY A 516 -24.62 1.05 10.42
N THR A 517 -23.78 0.96 11.45
CA THR A 517 -23.36 2.10 12.28
C THR A 517 -22.01 1.82 12.96
N ALA A 518 -21.33 2.86 13.44
CA ALA A 518 -20.32 2.74 14.49
C ALA A 518 -20.96 2.30 15.81
N GLN A 519 -20.12 1.96 16.80
CA GLN A 519 -20.56 1.58 18.14
C GLN A 519 -21.35 2.74 18.77
N PRO A 520 -22.64 2.59 19.09
CA PRO A 520 -23.40 3.63 19.76
C PRO A 520 -23.15 3.61 21.27
N SER A 521 -23.31 4.77 21.92
CA SER A 521 -23.62 4.87 23.34
C SER A 521 -25.11 4.62 23.60
N ALA A 522 -25.53 4.41 24.84
CA ALA A 522 -26.92 4.23 25.24
C ALA A 522 -27.84 5.36 24.71
N LYS A 523 -27.37 6.61 24.78
CA LYS A 523 -28.12 7.76 24.23
C LYS A 523 -28.31 7.67 22.71
N ALA A 524 -27.26 7.31 21.97
CA ALA A 524 -27.33 7.15 20.53
C ALA A 524 -28.19 5.94 20.13
N LEU A 525 -28.07 4.82 20.85
CA LEU A 525 -28.91 3.64 20.68
C LEU A 525 -30.41 3.97 20.84
N GLY A 526 -30.78 4.74 21.86
CA GLY A 526 -32.16 5.23 22.02
C GLY A 526 -32.65 6.05 20.82
N SER A 527 -31.80 6.93 20.27
CA SER A 527 -32.12 7.75 19.10
C SER A 527 -32.31 6.90 17.83
N ILE A 528 -31.45 5.89 17.63
CA ILE A 528 -31.52 4.95 16.52
C ILE A 528 -32.79 4.08 16.62
N LEU A 529 -33.12 3.56 17.80
CA LEU A 529 -34.33 2.76 17.99
C LEU A 529 -35.60 3.56 17.75
N ALA A 530 -35.65 4.82 18.19
CA ALA A 530 -36.75 5.75 17.88
C ALA A 530 -36.89 5.99 16.37
N TYR A 531 -35.77 6.14 15.64
CA TYR A 531 -35.77 6.27 14.17
C TYR A 531 -36.28 4.99 13.47
N LEU A 532 -35.86 3.81 13.93
CA LEU A 532 -36.21 2.52 13.32
C LEU A 532 -37.68 2.14 13.55
N THR A 533 -38.22 2.50 14.71
CA THR A 533 -39.60 2.20 15.12
C THR A 533 -40.61 3.28 14.71
N ASP A 534 -40.17 4.35 14.01
CA ASP A 534 -41.03 5.48 13.68
C ASP A 534 -42.19 5.13 12.72
N ASN A 535 -43.13 6.08 12.56
CA ASN A 535 -44.30 5.92 11.69
C ASN A 535 -43.97 5.73 10.19
N LYS A 536 -42.72 5.95 9.75
CA LYS A 536 -42.27 5.79 8.35
C LYS A 536 -41.62 4.42 8.12
N ARG A 537 -40.87 3.89 9.10
CA ARG A 537 -40.10 2.63 9.00
C ARG A 537 -40.84 1.46 9.64
N LYS A 538 -41.58 1.70 10.73
CA LYS A 538 -42.50 0.77 11.41
C LYS A 538 -41.89 -0.61 11.76
N LEU A 539 -40.59 -0.68 12.05
CA LEU A 539 -39.94 -1.94 12.41
C LEU A 539 -40.43 -2.40 13.78
N GLN A 540 -41.13 -3.53 13.83
CA GLN A 540 -41.64 -4.15 15.07
C GLN A 540 -40.57 -5.01 15.75
N GLN A 541 -39.72 -5.67 14.95
CA GLN A 541 -38.59 -6.47 15.41
C GLN A 541 -37.28 -5.84 14.92
N VAL A 542 -36.30 -5.70 15.81
CA VAL A 542 -34.97 -5.17 15.52
C VAL A 542 -33.93 -6.12 16.10
N VAL A 543 -33.13 -6.72 15.22
CA VAL A 543 -31.98 -7.55 15.58
C VAL A 543 -30.73 -6.71 15.46
N TRP A 544 -30.10 -6.43 16.60
CA TRP A 544 -28.80 -5.78 16.64
C TRP A 544 -27.68 -6.82 16.72
N VAL A 545 -26.72 -6.73 15.81
CA VAL A 545 -25.54 -7.59 15.77
C VAL A 545 -24.30 -6.73 16.00
N ASN A 546 -23.69 -6.88 17.17
CA ASN A 546 -22.41 -6.27 17.46
C ASN A 546 -21.28 -7.21 16.99
N LEU A 547 -20.42 -6.67 16.13
CA LEU A 547 -19.38 -7.39 15.40
C LEU A 547 -18.01 -7.32 16.09
N ARG A 548 -17.94 -6.70 17.28
CA ARG A 548 -16.68 -6.44 17.98
C ARG A 548 -16.15 -7.68 18.71
N GLU A 549 -14.90 -8.04 18.43
CA GLU A 549 -14.14 -9.06 19.17
C GLU A 549 -13.47 -8.48 20.43
N GLU A 550 -13.27 -7.17 20.45
CA GLU A 550 -12.78 -6.42 21.61
C GLU A 550 -13.85 -6.40 22.71
N ALA A 551 -13.44 -6.43 23.99
CA ALA A 551 -14.37 -6.18 25.09
C ALA A 551 -14.64 -4.68 25.21
N VAL A 552 -15.91 -4.29 25.24
CA VAL A 552 -16.36 -2.88 25.21
C VAL A 552 -17.21 -2.57 26.44
N LEU A 553 -16.90 -1.45 27.09
CA LEU A 553 -17.68 -0.88 28.18
C LEU A 553 -18.13 0.52 27.80
N GLU A 554 -19.34 0.90 28.21
CA GLU A 554 -19.76 2.31 28.23
C GLU A 554 -19.53 2.88 29.62
N CYS A 555 -18.62 3.85 29.71
CA CYS A 555 -18.25 4.52 30.94
C CYS A 555 -18.54 6.02 30.83
N ASP A 556 -19.32 6.57 31.75
CA ASP A 556 -19.73 7.99 31.79
C ASP A 556 -20.23 8.54 30.44
N GLY A 557 -20.94 7.70 29.67
CA GLY A 557 -21.52 8.04 28.36
C GLY A 557 -20.55 7.97 27.17
N ARG A 558 -19.33 7.45 27.36
CA ARG A 558 -18.33 7.19 26.31
C ARG A 558 -18.04 5.70 26.21
N THR A 559 -17.76 5.20 25.01
CA THR A 559 -17.33 3.81 24.85
C THR A 559 -15.82 3.69 25.02
N HIS A 560 -15.42 2.63 25.70
CA HIS A 560 -14.03 2.30 26.00
C HIS A 560 -13.80 0.83 25.64
N SER A 561 -12.65 0.54 25.03
CA SER A 561 -12.35 -0.79 24.53
C SER A 561 -11.05 -1.34 25.08
N LEU A 562 -11.10 -2.58 25.54
CA LEU A 562 -9.90 -3.35 25.79
C LEU A 562 -9.43 -4.00 24.48
N ARG A 563 -8.40 -3.41 23.84
CA ARG A 563 -7.76 -4.00 22.66
C ARG A 563 -6.85 -5.14 23.13
N TRP A 564 -7.31 -6.37 22.94
CA TRP A 564 -6.60 -7.58 23.34
C TRP A 564 -5.90 -8.23 22.12
N PRO A 565 -4.56 -8.28 22.07
CA PRO A 565 -3.85 -9.14 21.12
C PRO A 565 -3.89 -10.58 21.63
N GLY A 566 -4.67 -11.44 20.97
CA GLY A 566 -4.76 -12.86 21.30
C GLY A 566 -5.68 -13.62 20.37
N PRO A 567 -5.85 -14.94 20.58
CA PRO A 567 -6.66 -15.78 19.70
C PRO A 567 -8.13 -15.33 19.72
N PRO A 568 -8.85 -15.47 18.60
CA PRO A 568 -10.24 -15.05 18.51
C PRO A 568 -11.12 -15.83 19.50
N THR A 569 -11.92 -15.09 20.26
CA THR A 569 -12.73 -15.61 21.37
C THR A 569 -14.17 -15.88 20.96
N ALA A 570 -14.83 -16.79 21.67
CA ALA A 570 -16.26 -17.04 21.50
C ALA A 570 -17.10 -15.86 22.06
N PRO A 571 -18.33 -15.61 21.57
CA PRO A 571 -19.19 -14.51 22.04
C PRO A 571 -19.30 -14.41 23.57
N SER A 572 -19.55 -15.54 24.23
CA SER A 572 -19.69 -15.63 25.69
C SER A 572 -18.39 -15.32 26.45
N GLN A 573 -17.22 -15.56 25.85
CA GLN A 573 -15.94 -15.20 26.46
C GLN A 573 -15.72 -13.69 26.45
N VAL A 574 -16.11 -13.00 25.38
CA VAL A 574 -16.06 -11.52 25.29
C VAL A 574 -17.02 -10.88 26.30
N GLU A 575 -18.25 -11.38 26.39
CA GLU A 575 -19.26 -10.87 27.34
C GLU A 575 -18.87 -11.16 28.81
N ASN A 576 -18.25 -12.31 29.09
CA ASN A 576 -17.66 -12.60 30.39
C ASN A 576 -16.50 -11.66 30.72
N LEU A 577 -15.66 -11.32 29.74
CA LEU A 577 -14.55 -10.38 29.92
C LEU A 577 -15.06 -8.95 30.18
N GLU A 578 -16.09 -8.48 29.47
CA GLU A 578 -16.77 -7.21 29.76
C GLU A 578 -17.30 -7.20 31.21
N THR A 579 -17.95 -8.29 31.64
CA THR A 579 -18.48 -8.41 33.00
C THR A 579 -17.36 -8.37 34.06
N GLN A 580 -16.24 -9.05 33.83
CA GLN A 580 -15.08 -9.04 34.72
C GLN A 580 -14.40 -7.66 34.79
N LEU A 581 -14.25 -6.97 33.66
CA LEU A 581 -13.70 -5.62 33.58
C LEU A 581 -14.58 -4.62 34.34
N LYS A 582 -15.90 -4.65 34.10
CA LYS A 582 -16.86 -3.81 34.85
C LYS A 582 -16.76 -4.05 36.36
N ALA A 583 -16.72 -5.32 36.78
CA ALA A 583 -16.58 -5.67 38.19
C ALA A 583 -15.29 -5.12 38.78
N HIS A 584 -14.16 -5.24 38.08
CA HIS A 584 -12.87 -4.71 38.53
C HIS A 584 -12.88 -3.19 38.69
N LEU A 585 -13.36 -2.45 37.69
CA LEU A 585 -13.46 -0.97 37.73
C LEU A 585 -14.38 -0.45 38.84
N SER A 586 -15.29 -1.30 39.33
CA SER A 586 -16.23 -0.97 40.40
C SER A 586 -15.67 -1.19 41.82
N MET A 587 -14.51 -1.86 41.95
CA MET A 587 -13.93 -2.17 43.26
C MET A 587 -13.07 -1.02 43.82
N PRO A 588 -13.07 -0.78 45.15
CA PRO A 588 -12.14 0.15 45.77
C PRO A 588 -10.70 -0.39 45.74
N PRO A 589 -9.68 0.47 45.59
CA PRO A 589 -8.29 0.04 45.44
C PRO A 589 -7.74 -0.61 46.73
N ALA A 590 -7.18 -1.81 46.59
CA ALA A 590 -6.52 -2.52 47.67
C ALA A 590 -5.05 -2.10 47.80
N GLY A 591 -4.78 -1.11 48.66
CA GLY A 591 -3.43 -0.73 49.06
C GLY A 591 -2.76 0.36 48.21
N THR A 592 -1.74 0.98 48.79
CA THR A 592 -1.03 2.16 48.27
C THR A 592 -0.02 1.85 47.16
N GLN A 593 0.16 2.85 46.27
CA GLN A 593 1.20 2.98 45.21
C GLN A 593 0.90 2.35 43.84
N GLY A 594 -0.13 2.88 43.17
CA GLY A 594 -0.29 2.81 41.71
C GLY A 594 -0.72 4.17 41.12
N PRO A 595 -0.59 4.40 39.80
CA PRO A 595 -1.13 5.59 39.14
C PRO A 595 -2.65 5.67 39.38
N ARG A 596 -3.17 6.89 39.58
CA ARG A 596 -4.62 7.10 39.82
C ARG A 596 -5.41 6.82 38.54
N THR A 597 -5.95 5.61 38.41
CA THR A 597 -6.97 5.30 37.39
C THR A 597 -8.19 6.20 37.58
N HIS A 598 -8.68 6.82 36.50
CA HIS A 598 -9.91 7.61 36.54
C HIS A 598 -11.08 6.74 36.99
N ARG A 599 -11.76 7.12 38.07
CA ARG A 599 -12.95 6.40 38.55
C ARG A 599 -14.18 6.88 37.80
N PHE A 600 -14.71 6.01 36.94
CA PHE A 600 -15.99 6.23 36.28
C PHE A 600 -17.15 6.25 37.29
N GLN A 601 -18.17 7.07 37.04
CA GLN A 601 -19.38 7.14 37.89
C GLN A 601 -20.40 6.07 37.48
N ILE A 602 -20.54 5.85 36.17
CA ILE A 602 -21.40 4.84 35.55
C ILE A 602 -20.53 4.00 34.63
N CYS A 603 -20.61 2.67 34.77
CA CYS A 603 -19.94 1.71 33.91
C CYS A 603 -20.92 0.59 33.55
N LEU A 604 -21.12 0.35 32.25
CA LEU A 604 -22.06 -0.62 31.70
C LEU A 604 -21.35 -1.52 30.69
N THR A 605 -21.67 -2.81 30.73
CA THR A 605 -21.34 -3.74 29.63
C THR A 605 -22.22 -3.44 28.42
N THR A 606 -21.79 -3.88 27.24
CA THR A 606 -22.58 -3.72 26.01
C THR A 606 -23.96 -4.37 26.19
N GLN A 607 -24.01 -5.57 26.78
CA GLN A 607 -25.26 -6.30 27.05
C GLN A 607 -26.23 -5.52 27.94
N GLU A 608 -25.74 -4.79 28.95
CA GLU A 608 -26.57 -3.96 29.83
C GLU A 608 -27.12 -2.73 29.11
N VAL A 609 -26.31 -2.06 28.27
CA VAL A 609 -26.76 -0.94 27.43
C VAL A 609 -27.94 -1.38 26.55
N PHE A 610 -27.83 -2.51 25.84
CA PHE A 610 -28.95 -3.02 25.03
C PHE A 610 -30.16 -3.47 25.87
N SER A 611 -29.92 -4.01 27.08
CA SER A 611 -31.00 -4.44 27.98
C SER A 611 -31.84 -3.28 28.50
N GLN A 612 -31.25 -2.11 28.77
CA GLN A 612 -31.97 -0.91 29.21
C GLN A 612 -33.03 -0.45 28.19
N HIS A 613 -32.80 -0.64 26.90
CA HIS A 613 -33.73 -0.21 25.85
C HIS A 613 -34.85 -1.20 25.51
N ARG A 614 -34.83 -2.44 26.05
CA ARG A 614 -35.90 -3.43 25.81
C ARG A 614 -37.28 -2.99 26.29
N GLY A 615 -37.35 -2.13 27.32
CA GLY A 615 -38.62 -1.56 27.78
C GLY A 615 -39.26 -0.59 26.78
N ALA A 616 -38.43 0.17 26.03
CA ALA A 616 -38.88 1.11 25.01
C ALA A 616 -39.08 0.43 23.64
N CYS A 617 -38.33 -0.63 23.34
CA CYS A 617 -38.43 -1.42 22.12
C CYS A 617 -38.49 -2.92 22.47
N PRO A 618 -39.68 -3.48 22.73
CA PRO A 618 -39.83 -4.89 23.13
C PRO A 618 -39.34 -5.91 22.11
N GLY A 619 -39.35 -5.56 20.82
CA GLY A 619 -38.80 -6.38 19.73
C GLY A 619 -37.28 -6.24 19.52
N LEU A 620 -36.56 -5.59 20.44
CA LEU A 620 -35.10 -5.49 20.39
C LEU A 620 -34.44 -6.78 20.87
N THR A 621 -33.73 -7.42 19.95
CA THR A 621 -32.81 -8.53 20.23
C THR A 621 -31.37 -8.08 19.97
N TYR A 622 -30.43 -8.58 20.77
CA TYR A 622 -29.01 -8.25 20.65
C TYR A 622 -28.20 -9.54 20.58
N HIS A 623 -27.24 -9.56 19.67
CA HIS A 623 -26.31 -10.66 19.43
C HIS A 623 -24.88 -10.13 19.34
N ARG A 624 -23.94 -10.86 19.95
CA ARG A 624 -22.49 -10.63 19.80
C ARG A 624 -21.92 -11.67 18.83
N ILE A 625 -21.34 -11.22 17.72
CA ILE A 625 -20.61 -12.07 16.77
C ILE A 625 -19.21 -11.46 16.64
N PRO A 626 -18.23 -11.91 17.45
CA PRO A 626 -16.91 -11.28 17.50
C PRO A 626 -16.15 -11.55 16.19
N MET A 627 -16.27 -10.63 15.23
CA MET A 627 -15.59 -10.74 13.96
C MET A 627 -14.19 -10.12 14.05
N PRO A 628 -13.18 -10.78 13.47
CA PRO A 628 -11.86 -10.22 13.26
C PRO A 628 -11.88 -8.83 12.58
N ASP A 629 -11.26 -7.81 13.19
CA ASP A 629 -11.04 -6.50 12.56
C ASP A 629 -9.87 -6.52 11.57
N PHE A 630 -10.00 -5.67 10.55
CA PHE A 630 -9.05 -5.45 9.44
C PHE A 630 -8.71 -6.66 8.54
N CYS A 631 -9.43 -7.77 8.65
CA CYS A 631 -9.24 -8.95 7.80
C CYS A 631 -10.58 -9.58 7.39
N ALA A 632 -10.54 -10.67 6.63
CA ALA A 632 -11.74 -11.38 6.20
C ALA A 632 -12.45 -12.07 7.40
N PRO A 633 -13.79 -12.15 7.41
CA PRO A 633 -14.51 -12.99 8.38
C PRO A 633 -14.13 -14.47 8.20
N ARG A 634 -14.17 -15.24 9.28
CA ARG A 634 -13.98 -16.69 9.23
C ARG A 634 -15.25 -17.37 8.74
N GLU A 635 -15.14 -18.62 8.28
CA GLU A 635 -16.29 -19.46 7.90
C GLU A 635 -17.36 -19.50 9.01
N GLU A 636 -16.95 -19.70 10.26
CA GLU A 636 -17.83 -19.66 11.44
C GLU A 636 -18.53 -18.31 11.68
N ASP A 637 -17.99 -17.19 11.20
CA ASP A 637 -18.61 -15.87 11.32
C ASP A 637 -19.75 -15.72 10.30
N PHE A 638 -19.59 -16.28 9.08
CA PHE A 638 -20.68 -16.39 8.11
C PHE A 638 -21.81 -17.28 8.61
N ASP A 639 -21.50 -18.44 9.21
CA ASP A 639 -22.51 -19.35 9.77
C ASP A 639 -23.32 -18.68 10.89
N ARG A 640 -22.65 -17.95 11.80
CA ARG A 640 -23.32 -17.20 12.88
C ARG A 640 -24.20 -16.07 12.34
N LEU A 641 -23.72 -15.32 11.34
CA LEU A 641 -24.51 -14.26 10.70
C LEU A 641 -25.74 -14.86 10.01
N LEU A 642 -25.56 -15.90 9.19
CA LEU A 642 -26.63 -16.54 8.45
C LEU A 642 -27.67 -17.18 9.38
N GLY A 643 -27.23 -17.90 10.42
CA GLY A 643 -28.12 -18.47 11.44
C GLY A 643 -28.92 -17.40 12.19
N THR A 644 -28.29 -16.27 12.53
CA THR A 644 -28.99 -15.14 13.18
C THR A 644 -30.04 -14.53 12.25
N LEU A 645 -29.71 -14.33 10.97
CA LEU A 645 -30.65 -13.84 9.95
C LEU A 645 -31.83 -14.81 9.75
N GLN A 646 -31.55 -16.11 9.60
CA GLN A 646 -32.56 -17.15 9.39
C GLN A 646 -33.53 -17.27 10.57
N VAL A 647 -33.02 -17.36 11.80
CA VAL A 647 -33.85 -17.49 13.02
C VAL A 647 -34.78 -16.30 13.22
N ALA A 648 -34.34 -15.09 12.85
CA ALA A 648 -35.13 -13.88 12.96
C ALA A 648 -36.15 -13.73 11.80
N LEU A 649 -35.73 -13.94 10.55
CA LEU A 649 -36.62 -13.88 9.39
C LEU A 649 -37.71 -14.96 9.40
N ALA A 650 -37.45 -16.12 10.01
CA ALA A 650 -38.45 -17.16 10.22
C ALA A 650 -39.52 -16.79 11.26
N LYS A 651 -39.23 -15.82 12.16
CA LYS A 651 -40.19 -15.30 13.15
C LYS A 651 -40.97 -14.10 12.59
N ASP A 652 -40.29 -13.17 11.95
CA ASP A 652 -40.90 -11.99 11.32
C ASP A 652 -40.12 -11.60 10.05
N PRO A 653 -40.71 -11.71 8.84
CA PRO A 653 -40.07 -11.29 7.59
C PRO A 653 -39.90 -9.76 7.48
N GLY A 654 -40.55 -8.99 8.36
CA GLY A 654 -40.38 -7.55 8.54
C GLY A 654 -39.22 -7.15 9.45
N THR A 655 -38.48 -8.11 10.02
CA THR A 655 -37.37 -7.82 10.96
C THR A 655 -36.32 -6.91 10.33
N GLY A 656 -35.94 -5.85 11.08
CA GLY A 656 -34.80 -5.00 10.76
C GLY A 656 -33.51 -5.52 11.38
N PHE A 657 -32.40 -5.44 10.65
CA PHE A 657 -31.08 -5.85 11.10
C PHE A 657 -30.15 -4.64 11.19
N VAL A 658 -29.48 -4.47 12.32
CA VAL A 658 -28.51 -3.39 12.55
C VAL A 658 -27.15 -3.97 12.89
N PHE A 659 -26.13 -3.61 12.14
CA PHE A 659 -24.75 -4.09 12.32
C PHE A 659 -23.85 -2.99 12.89
N SER A 660 -23.07 -3.30 13.93
CA SER A 660 -22.12 -2.33 14.52
C SER A 660 -20.72 -2.90 14.76
N CYS A 661 -19.70 -2.10 14.48
CA CYS A 661 -18.31 -2.32 14.90
C CYS A 661 -17.74 -1.00 15.44
N LEU A 662 -16.44 -0.92 15.75
CA LEU A 662 -15.81 0.30 16.27
C LEU A 662 -16.13 1.55 15.43
N SER A 663 -15.80 1.54 14.13
CA SER A 663 -15.95 2.68 13.22
C SER A 663 -17.23 2.68 12.38
N GLY A 664 -17.93 1.55 12.32
CA GLY A 664 -19.04 1.33 11.41
C GLY A 664 -18.64 1.14 9.94
N GLN A 665 -17.33 1.00 9.66
CA GLN A 665 -16.80 0.85 8.31
C GLN A 665 -16.59 -0.62 7.94
N GLY A 666 -15.37 -1.18 8.10
CA GLY A 666 -14.99 -2.51 7.60
C GLY A 666 -15.94 -3.64 8.01
N ARG A 667 -15.83 -4.13 9.25
CA ARG A 667 -16.67 -5.22 9.80
C ARG A 667 -18.17 -5.01 9.54
N THR A 668 -18.69 -3.81 9.84
CA THR A 668 -20.11 -3.45 9.59
C THR A 668 -20.50 -3.58 8.12
N THR A 669 -19.71 -3.06 7.19
CA THR A 669 -20.03 -3.15 5.75
C THR A 669 -20.03 -4.60 5.29
N THR A 670 -19.04 -5.40 5.72
CA THR A 670 -18.97 -6.82 5.38
C THR A 670 -20.21 -7.58 5.87
N ALA A 671 -20.65 -7.36 7.12
CA ALA A 671 -21.85 -8.00 7.65
C ALA A 671 -23.14 -7.51 6.96
N MET A 672 -23.23 -6.22 6.62
CA MET A 672 -24.33 -5.69 5.79
C MET A 672 -24.39 -6.37 4.42
N VAL A 673 -23.25 -6.55 3.74
CA VAL A 673 -23.17 -7.24 2.44
C VAL A 673 -23.58 -8.71 2.56
N VAL A 674 -23.13 -9.42 3.61
CA VAL A 674 -23.58 -10.80 3.90
C VAL A 674 -25.10 -10.85 4.09
N ALA A 675 -25.67 -9.90 4.84
CA ALA A 675 -27.11 -9.83 5.03
C ALA A 675 -27.86 -9.51 3.72
N VAL A 676 -27.34 -8.64 2.86
CA VAL A 676 -27.93 -8.35 1.53
C VAL A 676 -27.93 -9.59 0.65
N LEU A 677 -26.81 -10.30 0.57
CA LEU A 677 -26.70 -11.54 -0.20
C LEU A 677 -27.66 -12.63 0.31
N ALA A 678 -27.80 -12.77 1.63
CA ALA A 678 -28.78 -13.68 2.23
C ALA A 678 -30.23 -13.26 1.89
N PHE A 679 -30.57 -11.97 2.00
CA PHE A 679 -31.89 -11.45 1.62
C PHE A 679 -32.20 -11.67 0.13
N TRP A 680 -31.24 -11.50 -0.77
CA TRP A 680 -31.40 -11.78 -2.20
C TRP A 680 -31.57 -13.27 -2.50
N HIS A 681 -30.87 -14.16 -1.81
CA HIS A 681 -31.13 -15.61 -1.94
C HIS A 681 -32.52 -16.01 -1.42
N ILE A 682 -33.05 -15.32 -0.39
CA ILE A 682 -34.38 -15.60 0.18
C ILE A 682 -35.52 -14.99 -0.67
N ARG A 683 -35.31 -13.80 -1.25
CA ARG A 683 -36.36 -13.00 -1.92
C ARG A 683 -36.25 -12.95 -3.45
N GLY A 684 -35.20 -13.55 -4.02
CA GLY A 684 -34.77 -13.34 -5.41
C GLY A 684 -33.75 -12.21 -5.52
N PHE A 685 -32.80 -12.38 -6.42
CA PHE A 685 -31.88 -11.29 -6.80
C PHE A 685 -32.66 -10.20 -7.55
N PRO A 686 -32.34 -8.92 -7.33
CA PRO A 686 -32.91 -7.85 -8.14
C PRO A 686 -32.48 -8.01 -9.60
N GLU A 687 -33.43 -7.83 -10.53
CA GLU A 687 -33.09 -7.68 -11.95
C GLU A 687 -32.22 -6.43 -12.15
N VAL A 688 -31.27 -6.50 -13.07
CA VAL A 688 -30.36 -5.39 -13.40
C VAL A 688 -31.11 -4.37 -14.29
N GLY A 689 -32.08 -3.69 -13.69
CA GLY A 689 -32.85 -2.61 -14.29
C GLY A 689 -32.50 -1.28 -13.63
N GLU A 690 -32.01 -0.35 -14.45
CA GLU A 690 -31.67 1.07 -14.20
C GLU A 690 -31.39 1.49 -12.75
N GLU A 691 -30.13 1.82 -12.47
CA GLU A 691 -29.71 2.42 -11.20
C GLU A 691 -30.54 3.68 -10.91
N GLU A 692 -31.40 3.59 -9.89
CA GLU A 692 -32.25 4.69 -9.44
C GLU A 692 -31.36 5.84 -8.96
N LEU A 693 -31.36 6.95 -9.71
CA LEU A 693 -30.59 8.16 -9.40
C LEU A 693 -30.91 8.65 -7.98
N VAL A 694 -30.04 8.33 -7.03
CA VAL A 694 -30.21 8.77 -5.63
C VAL A 694 -30.01 10.28 -5.58
N SER A 695 -31.10 11.01 -5.42
CA SER A 695 -31.08 12.45 -5.20
C SER A 695 -30.38 12.76 -3.87
N VAL A 696 -29.15 13.22 -3.92
CA VAL A 696 -28.42 13.72 -2.76
C VAL A 696 -29.08 15.02 -2.31
N PRO A 697 -29.59 15.13 -1.06
CA PRO A 697 -30.06 16.40 -0.52
C PRO A 697 -28.91 17.42 -0.54
N ASP A 698 -29.21 18.66 -0.92
CA ASP A 698 -28.27 19.79 -0.95
C ASP A 698 -27.10 19.72 -1.96
N ALA A 699 -27.11 18.78 -2.91
CA ALA A 699 -26.28 18.90 -4.11
C ALA A 699 -26.76 20.09 -4.97
N LYS A 700 -26.07 21.23 -4.86
CA LYS A 700 -26.28 22.38 -5.76
C LYS A 700 -25.93 21.98 -7.19
N PHE A 701 -26.92 21.53 -7.95
CA PHE A 701 -26.81 21.42 -9.40
C PHE A 701 -26.44 22.79 -9.98
N THR A 702 -25.22 22.92 -10.48
CA THR A 702 -24.85 23.96 -11.43
C THR A 702 -25.68 23.72 -12.70
N LYS A 703 -26.81 24.42 -12.81
CA LYS A 703 -27.45 24.62 -14.11
C LYS A 703 -26.44 25.33 -15.00
N GLY A 704 -25.97 24.63 -16.03
CA GLY A 704 -25.29 25.28 -17.14
C GLY A 704 -26.32 26.09 -17.92
N GLU A 705 -26.43 27.37 -17.59
CA GLU A 705 -26.98 28.36 -18.51
C GLU A 705 -25.87 28.68 -19.52
N PHE A 706 -25.96 28.05 -20.68
CA PHE A 706 -25.27 28.49 -21.89
C PHE A 706 -26.23 29.41 -22.65
N GLU A 707 -25.86 30.68 -22.79
CA GLU A 707 -26.25 31.54 -23.92
C GLU A 707 -25.18 31.45 -25.02
#